data_AF-A0A917NN20-F1
#
_entry.id   AF-A0A917NN20-F1
#
_cell.length_a   1.000
_cell.length_b   1.000
_cell.length_c   1.000
_cell.angle_alpha   90.00
_cell.angle_beta   90.00
_cell.angle_gamma   90.00
#
_symmetry.space_group_name_H-M   'P 1'
#
loop_
_entity.id
_entity.type
_entity.pdbx_description
1 polymer ?
#
loop_
_entity_poly.entity_id
_entity_poly.type
_entity_poly.pdbx_seq_one_letter_code
_entity_poly.pdbx_strand_id
1 'polypeptide(L)'
;MAHAFRARAWLAVNVYAFSISFHTSALMTVVVPAALRSLAGGRHTQLLGLLAAASSFVSMVVPVVTGYASDAVKARGGSRRPFILAGGLLNALGLFAMYASPQLALWIGAFFVSFLGQGITSAGYQALWSDVVPAEARGVAAGGQGAATLLGNIGGLVLAGILGPRTVILWMALAMLCGMAVTLYVREPRAAHGATAADPPAKRARRPRDRDFIRVFLSQAFVTFGMTLLMTFVMYYFSDVLRVRNPVASTSGVATLALAGAVAASVGMGRLSDRVPRRWVVAGSCLPMAFAAAGFAFLQRPAWLYVFAVSFGLGYGAFLSTGWALTVDVLPDRRRTARDLGVWGVASTLPAVIAPMVGSWLLGLFARPATGYQALFVLAGLSLAAGGAAALRVGRPAGHPWSLVALRLLIASIIRAAVTALCRVRVEGRLPRRRGSTLVVANHLHDFDGMILPAWLTFGGPWRKPVYFAASQRLFEPGFLAVRFPGLARWLCGINLRGLFWRVGVRPIENQPLSRPLASYADEVRRTAGDLPLGKVFTPDAVARLGLPEDAPLSAVWRYPAFVRAQAPASLVDLREPYRSAVRRAARSQISAQLAELIRLVEAGGTLFLTPEGRYSPDGYVHRFRMAFGPLFARAEHHFIAALTYDPFAFRRLGVWVRILSVPRGADLLRMLRASRPVTPSQVVLHVLLRPDGSGPGGTSARMTASDIAAGVARYIAQLPPTVSVVPELRRGLQRTVRRTLRGMVRRGILVREGDVYRLGPVHTDPRFPHVPDISAWLLQALQDTVQAASAGGREAGEPAEEEGIRRG
;
A
#
# COMPACT_ATOMS: atom_id res chain seq x y z
N MET A 1 17.06 -28.09 -40.07
CA MET A 1 17.77 -28.42 -38.80
C MET A 1 17.63 -27.36 -37.70
N ALA A 2 17.73 -26.05 -37.97
CA ALA A 2 17.69 -25.00 -36.94
C ALA A 2 16.36 -24.92 -36.13
N HIS A 3 15.20 -25.16 -36.75
CA HIS A 3 13.91 -25.20 -36.06
C HIS A 3 13.78 -26.40 -35.09
N ALA A 4 14.27 -27.58 -35.48
CA ALA A 4 14.27 -28.77 -34.63
C ALA A 4 15.20 -28.63 -33.42
N PHE A 5 16.35 -27.96 -33.60
CA PHE A 5 17.27 -27.65 -32.50
C PHE A 5 16.65 -26.66 -31.49
N ARG A 6 15.93 -25.64 -31.95
CA ARG A 6 15.22 -24.68 -31.08
C ARG A 6 14.05 -25.31 -30.32
N ALA A 7 13.28 -26.19 -30.97
CA ALA A 7 12.19 -26.92 -30.31
C ALA A 7 12.70 -27.86 -29.20
N ARG A 8 13.82 -28.55 -29.42
CA ARG A 8 14.48 -29.38 -28.41
C ARG A 8 14.96 -28.57 -27.20
N ALA A 9 15.47 -27.35 -27.42
CA ALA A 9 15.88 -26.46 -26.34
C ALA A 9 14.70 -26.00 -25.47
N TRP A 10 13.54 -25.70 -26.04
CA TRP A 10 12.33 -25.32 -25.26
C TRP A 10 11.81 -26.48 -24.42
N LEU A 11 11.82 -27.68 -24.99
CA LEU A 11 11.39 -28.89 -24.30
C LEU A 11 12.36 -29.24 -23.15
N ALA A 12 13.66 -29.07 -23.37
CA ALA A 12 14.70 -29.28 -22.35
C ALA A 12 14.59 -28.31 -21.16
N VAL A 13 14.32 -27.02 -21.41
CA VAL A 13 14.11 -26.06 -20.31
C VAL A 13 12.91 -26.48 -19.46
N ASN A 14 11.82 -26.94 -20.07
CA ASN A 14 10.60 -27.31 -19.34
C ASN A 14 10.75 -28.54 -18.44
N VAL A 15 11.79 -29.38 -18.63
CA VAL A 15 12.06 -30.55 -17.77
C VAL A 15 12.23 -30.13 -16.31
N TYR A 16 12.79 -28.95 -16.05
CA TYR A 16 12.96 -28.49 -14.67
C TYR A 16 11.64 -28.25 -13.94
N ALA A 17 10.60 -27.84 -14.66
CA ALA A 17 9.27 -27.65 -14.07
C ALA A 17 8.70 -28.98 -13.56
N PHE A 18 8.99 -30.09 -14.24
CA PHE A 18 8.67 -31.43 -13.73
C PHE A 18 9.41 -31.71 -12.42
N SER A 19 10.73 -31.49 -12.37
CA SER A 19 11.54 -31.77 -11.17
C SER A 19 11.10 -30.96 -9.94
N ILE A 20 10.82 -29.66 -10.10
CA ILE A 20 10.31 -28.81 -9.02
C ILE A 20 8.96 -29.35 -8.53
N SER A 21 8.03 -29.62 -9.44
CA SER A 21 6.67 -30.06 -9.09
C SER A 21 6.64 -31.46 -8.48
N PHE A 22 7.44 -32.39 -9.00
CA PHE A 22 7.64 -33.72 -8.46
C PHE A 22 8.13 -33.68 -7.02
N HIS A 23 9.15 -32.85 -6.77
CA HIS A 23 9.66 -32.62 -5.42
C HIS A 23 8.53 -32.05 -4.54
N THR A 24 7.97 -30.89 -4.87
CA THR A 24 7.03 -30.20 -3.98
C THR A 24 5.80 -31.04 -3.65
N SER A 25 5.23 -31.76 -4.63
CA SER A 25 4.04 -32.58 -4.41
C SER A 25 4.33 -33.76 -3.48
N ALA A 26 5.40 -34.51 -3.73
CA ALA A 26 5.80 -35.66 -2.92
C ALA A 26 6.15 -35.21 -1.49
N LEU A 27 6.93 -34.13 -1.37
CA LEU A 27 7.44 -33.68 -0.07
C LEU A 27 6.32 -33.23 0.85
N MET A 28 5.50 -32.26 0.40
CA MET A 28 4.50 -31.64 1.27
C MET A 28 3.29 -32.53 1.53
N THR A 29 2.93 -33.39 0.58
CA THR A 29 1.72 -34.21 0.67
C THR A 29 1.95 -35.53 1.38
N VAL A 30 3.12 -36.17 1.18
CA VAL A 30 3.38 -37.53 1.68
C VAL A 30 4.52 -37.55 2.69
N VAL A 31 5.69 -37.03 2.31
CA VAL A 31 6.92 -37.17 3.11
C VAL A 31 6.83 -36.41 4.43
N VAL A 32 6.42 -35.13 4.41
CA VAL A 32 6.36 -34.30 5.62
C VAL A 32 5.34 -34.85 6.64
N PRO A 33 4.08 -35.15 6.27
CA PRO A 33 3.14 -35.75 7.23
C PRO A 33 3.62 -37.09 7.79
N ALA A 34 4.23 -37.94 6.97
CA ALA A 34 4.74 -39.24 7.40
C ALA A 34 5.95 -39.10 8.35
N ALA A 35 6.91 -38.23 8.02
CA ALA A 35 8.08 -37.96 8.84
C ALA A 35 7.69 -37.33 10.19
N LEU A 36 6.70 -36.43 10.22
CA LEU A 36 6.23 -35.85 11.49
C LEU A 36 5.50 -36.89 12.36
N ARG A 37 4.74 -37.80 11.76
CA ARG A 37 4.12 -38.91 12.52
C ARG A 37 5.16 -39.83 13.14
N SER A 38 6.24 -40.14 12.42
CA SER A 38 7.29 -41.02 12.95
C SER A 38 8.25 -40.32 13.92
N LEU A 39 8.58 -39.06 13.70
CA LEU A 39 9.64 -38.34 14.44
C LEU A 39 9.12 -37.38 15.53
N ALA A 40 7.87 -36.91 15.45
CA ALA A 40 7.35 -35.88 16.35
C ALA A 40 6.19 -36.33 17.27
N GLY A 41 5.78 -37.60 17.20
CA GLY A 41 4.75 -38.18 18.06
C GLY A 41 3.45 -37.36 18.10
N GLY A 42 2.94 -37.05 19.29
CA GLY A 42 1.65 -36.35 19.48
C GLY A 42 1.57 -34.91 18.95
N ARG A 43 2.70 -34.26 18.59
CA ARG A 43 2.73 -32.84 18.13
C ARG A 43 2.72 -32.69 16.60
N HIS A 44 2.56 -33.77 15.86
CA HIS A 44 2.72 -33.83 14.40
C HIS A 44 1.80 -32.85 13.63
N THR A 45 0.54 -32.65 14.05
CA THR A 45 -0.40 -31.75 13.36
C THR A 45 -0.02 -30.27 13.50
N GLN A 46 0.37 -29.85 14.71
CA GLN A 46 0.83 -28.49 14.99
C GLN A 46 2.12 -28.17 14.20
N LEU A 47 3.08 -29.10 14.20
CA LEU A 47 4.33 -28.96 13.46
C LEU A 47 4.12 -28.97 11.95
N LEU A 48 3.16 -29.76 11.43
CA LEU A 48 2.81 -29.73 10.01
C LEU A 48 2.32 -28.34 9.58
N GLY A 49 1.44 -27.73 10.37
CA GLY A 49 0.96 -26.37 10.13
C GLY A 49 2.10 -25.34 10.19
N LEU A 50 2.97 -25.43 11.20
CA LEU A 50 4.11 -24.54 11.34
C LEU A 50 5.11 -24.67 10.19
N LEU A 51 5.45 -25.89 9.78
CA LEU A 51 6.36 -26.14 8.67
C LEU A 51 5.77 -25.67 7.34
N ALA A 52 4.47 -25.89 7.09
CA ALA A 52 3.80 -25.40 5.89
C ALA A 52 3.79 -23.86 5.83
N ALA A 53 3.53 -23.19 6.96
CA ALA A 53 3.56 -21.73 7.04
C ALA A 53 4.98 -21.16 6.84
N ALA A 54 5.96 -21.74 7.54
CA ALA A 54 7.35 -21.31 7.46
C ALA A 54 7.97 -21.58 6.08
N SER A 55 7.70 -22.75 5.47
CA SER A 55 8.17 -23.06 4.12
C SER A 55 7.54 -22.15 3.07
N SER A 56 6.25 -21.84 3.19
CA SER A 56 5.57 -20.87 2.32
C SER A 56 6.21 -19.47 2.42
N PHE A 57 6.59 -19.04 3.62
CA PHE A 57 7.30 -17.78 3.82
C PHE A 57 8.68 -17.79 3.13
N VAL A 58 9.44 -18.88 3.28
CA VAL A 58 10.72 -19.06 2.60
C VAL A 58 10.54 -19.03 1.07
N SER A 59 9.57 -19.78 0.53
CA SER A 59 9.23 -19.80 -0.91
C SER A 59 8.72 -18.46 -1.43
N MET A 60 8.22 -17.57 -0.57
CA MET A 60 7.78 -16.22 -0.96
C MET A 60 8.96 -15.23 -0.99
N VAL A 61 9.88 -15.32 -0.01
CA VAL A 61 10.97 -14.34 0.15
C VAL A 61 12.19 -14.69 -0.69
N VAL A 62 12.61 -15.96 -0.67
CA VAL A 62 13.87 -16.40 -1.29
C VAL A 62 13.90 -16.10 -2.80
N PRO A 63 12.87 -16.46 -3.61
CA PRO A 63 12.92 -16.17 -5.04
C PRO A 63 13.03 -14.67 -5.37
N VAL A 64 12.42 -13.80 -4.55
CA VAL A 64 12.52 -12.34 -4.73
C VAL A 64 13.96 -11.89 -4.46
N VAL A 65 14.52 -12.25 -3.31
CA VAL A 65 15.88 -11.86 -2.91
C VAL A 65 16.93 -12.40 -3.88
N THR A 66 16.83 -13.69 -4.23
CA THR A 66 17.72 -14.31 -5.22
C THR A 66 17.52 -13.70 -6.61
N GLY A 67 16.29 -13.32 -6.98
CA GLY A 67 16.01 -12.61 -8.23
C GLY A 67 16.79 -11.30 -8.34
N TYR A 68 16.83 -10.50 -7.27
CA TYR A 68 17.66 -9.28 -7.23
C TYR A 68 19.15 -9.58 -7.41
N ALA A 69 19.68 -10.61 -6.74
CA ALA A 69 21.08 -11.00 -6.86
C ALA A 69 21.40 -11.51 -8.28
N SER A 70 20.50 -12.29 -8.88
CA SER A 70 20.63 -12.82 -10.23
C SER A 70 20.64 -11.72 -11.29
N ASP A 71 19.73 -10.75 -11.18
CA ASP A 71 19.68 -9.60 -12.07
C ASP A 71 20.93 -8.71 -11.91
N ALA A 72 21.45 -8.55 -10.70
CA ALA A 72 22.70 -7.80 -10.45
C ALA A 72 23.93 -8.47 -11.11
N VAL A 73 24.02 -9.79 -11.05
CA VAL A 73 25.08 -10.56 -11.73
C VAL A 73 24.93 -10.45 -13.25
N LYS A 74 23.70 -10.54 -13.78
CA LYS A 74 23.43 -10.39 -15.22
C LYS A 74 23.76 -8.98 -15.71
N ALA A 75 23.48 -7.94 -14.91
CA ALA A 75 23.82 -6.56 -15.23
C ALA A 75 25.34 -6.31 -15.36
N ARG A 76 26.16 -7.15 -14.71
CA ARG A 76 27.63 -7.14 -14.81
C ARG A 76 28.18 -8.06 -15.92
N GLY A 77 27.32 -8.60 -16.78
CA GLY A 77 27.71 -9.50 -17.87
C GLY A 77 27.77 -10.99 -17.49
N GLY A 78 27.34 -11.38 -16.28
CA GLY A 78 27.29 -12.77 -15.84
C GLY A 78 26.16 -13.61 -16.47
N SER A 79 26.11 -14.90 -16.14
CA SER A 79 25.05 -15.84 -16.58
C SER A 79 24.08 -16.18 -15.44
N ARG A 80 22.90 -16.75 -15.76
CA ARG A 80 21.89 -17.15 -14.75
C ARG A 80 22.16 -18.56 -14.19
N ARG A 81 23.00 -19.34 -14.87
CA ARG A 81 23.40 -20.71 -14.52
C ARG A 81 23.96 -20.92 -13.10
N PRO A 82 24.81 -20.04 -12.52
CA PRO A 82 25.35 -20.26 -11.18
C PRO A 82 24.26 -20.36 -10.11
N PHE A 83 23.16 -19.62 -10.26
CA PHE A 83 22.02 -19.70 -9.33
C PHE A 83 21.27 -21.03 -9.48
N ILE A 84 21.14 -21.53 -10.70
CA ILE A 84 20.49 -22.84 -10.96
C ILE A 84 21.33 -23.97 -10.37
N LEU A 85 22.65 -23.92 -10.56
CA LEU A 85 23.60 -24.90 -10.03
C LEU A 85 23.64 -24.85 -8.49
N ALA A 86 23.87 -23.67 -7.91
CA ALA A 86 23.99 -23.50 -6.47
C ALA A 86 22.69 -23.89 -5.74
N GLY A 87 21.54 -23.41 -6.22
CA GLY A 87 20.25 -23.77 -5.62
C GLY A 87 19.91 -25.24 -5.81
N GLY A 88 20.24 -25.84 -6.96
CA GLY A 88 19.92 -27.23 -7.27
C GLY A 88 20.73 -28.20 -6.43
N LEU A 89 22.03 -27.93 -6.27
CA LEU A 89 22.91 -28.68 -5.37
C LEU A 89 22.51 -28.51 -3.91
N LEU A 90 22.18 -27.28 -3.48
CA LEU A 90 21.70 -27.02 -2.11
C LEU A 90 20.37 -27.75 -1.83
N ASN A 91 19.49 -27.80 -2.81
CA ASN A 91 18.23 -28.53 -2.71
C ASN A 91 18.45 -30.03 -2.55
N ALA A 92 19.29 -30.62 -3.40
CA ALA A 92 19.66 -32.03 -3.33
C ALA A 92 20.36 -32.37 -2.02
N LEU A 93 21.27 -31.51 -1.54
CA LEU A 93 21.93 -31.65 -0.24
C LEU A 93 20.91 -31.69 0.90
N GLY A 94 19.93 -30.78 0.89
CA GLY A 94 18.83 -30.79 1.87
C GLY A 94 18.05 -32.10 1.83
N LEU A 95 17.71 -32.61 0.65
CA LEU A 95 17.01 -33.89 0.49
C LEU A 95 17.84 -35.09 0.99
N PHE A 96 19.14 -35.16 0.65
CA PHE A 96 20.02 -36.21 1.17
C PHE A 96 20.17 -36.14 2.69
N ALA A 97 20.31 -34.93 3.25
CA ALA A 97 20.37 -34.74 4.68
C ALA A 97 19.06 -35.16 5.37
N MET A 98 17.89 -34.92 4.77
CA MET A 98 16.61 -35.41 5.27
C MET A 98 16.54 -36.95 5.25
N TYR A 99 17.05 -37.60 4.21
CA TYR A 99 17.09 -39.07 4.11
C TYR A 99 17.98 -39.69 5.20
N ALA A 100 19.12 -39.05 5.49
CA ALA A 100 20.10 -39.51 6.45
C ALA A 100 19.75 -39.18 7.90
N SER A 101 18.89 -38.20 8.17
CA SER A 101 18.62 -37.69 9.51
C SER A 101 17.55 -38.50 10.25
N PRO A 102 17.89 -39.20 11.35
CA PRO A 102 16.89 -39.85 12.22
C PRO A 102 16.33 -38.89 13.28
N GLN A 103 16.93 -37.72 13.49
CA GLN A 103 16.53 -36.76 14.52
C GLN A 103 15.64 -35.65 13.92
N LEU A 104 14.52 -35.37 14.58
CA LEU A 104 13.52 -34.38 14.13
C LEU A 104 14.13 -32.99 13.85
N ALA A 105 15.01 -32.49 14.73
CA ALA A 105 15.60 -31.17 14.58
C ALA A 105 16.50 -31.06 13.33
N LEU A 106 17.35 -32.06 13.10
CA LEU A 106 18.21 -32.13 11.92
C LEU A 106 17.39 -32.29 10.65
N TRP A 107 16.33 -33.11 10.70
CA TRP A 107 15.40 -33.30 9.59
C TRP A 107 14.69 -31.99 9.21
N ILE A 108 14.21 -31.22 10.20
CA ILE A 108 13.60 -29.90 9.97
C ILE A 108 14.62 -28.92 9.39
N GLY A 109 15.86 -28.90 9.91
CA GLY A 109 16.93 -28.09 9.35
C GLY A 109 17.19 -28.40 7.87
N ALA A 110 17.32 -29.69 7.54
CA ALA A 110 17.52 -30.19 6.19
C ALA A 110 16.33 -29.88 5.25
N PHE A 111 15.11 -29.93 5.76
CA PHE A 111 13.89 -29.49 5.05
C PHE A 111 13.98 -28.03 4.63
N PHE A 112 14.40 -27.12 5.52
CA PHE A 112 14.56 -25.70 5.17
C PHE A 112 15.73 -25.45 4.22
N VAL A 113 16.82 -26.20 4.33
CA VAL A 113 17.92 -26.17 3.34
C VAL A 113 17.39 -26.55 1.95
N SER A 114 16.55 -27.58 1.86
CA SER A 114 15.93 -28.00 0.61
C SER A 114 15.04 -26.91 0.00
N PHE A 115 14.18 -26.29 0.81
CA PHE A 115 13.31 -25.18 0.39
C PHE A 115 14.08 -23.92 -0.02
N LEU A 116 15.18 -23.60 0.68
CA LEU A 116 16.07 -22.50 0.33
C LEU A 116 16.71 -22.75 -1.05
N GLY A 117 17.23 -23.96 -1.28
CA GLY A 117 17.76 -24.37 -2.58
C GLY A 117 16.70 -24.31 -3.68
N GLN A 118 15.48 -24.76 -3.40
CA GLN A 118 14.35 -24.68 -4.34
C GLN A 118 14.06 -23.24 -4.76
N GLY A 119 14.01 -22.31 -3.80
CA GLY A 119 13.72 -20.90 -4.06
C GLY A 119 14.80 -20.25 -4.91
N ILE A 120 16.07 -20.53 -4.61
CA ILE A 120 17.22 -20.01 -5.37
C ILE A 120 17.15 -20.47 -6.82
N THR A 121 16.95 -21.78 -7.04
CA THR A 121 16.89 -22.28 -8.42
C THR A 121 15.64 -21.84 -9.14
N SER A 122 14.49 -21.76 -8.47
CA SER A 122 13.25 -21.31 -9.11
C SER A 122 13.40 -19.91 -9.72
N ALA A 123 14.07 -18.99 -9.00
CA ALA A 123 14.37 -17.66 -9.52
C ALA A 123 15.27 -17.73 -10.77
N GLY A 124 16.36 -18.50 -10.71
CA GLY A 124 17.28 -18.66 -11.85
C GLY A 124 16.64 -19.35 -13.07
N TYR A 125 15.86 -20.40 -12.83
CA TYR A 125 15.16 -21.19 -13.85
C TYR A 125 14.09 -20.37 -14.58
N GLN A 126 13.20 -19.71 -13.84
CA GLN A 126 12.13 -18.90 -14.41
C GLN A 126 12.67 -17.74 -15.24
N ALA A 127 13.73 -17.12 -14.74
CA ALA A 127 14.47 -16.10 -15.42
C ALA A 127 15.11 -16.67 -16.71
N LEU A 128 15.82 -17.80 -16.65
CA LEU A 128 16.42 -18.44 -17.82
C LEU A 128 15.37 -18.82 -18.87
N TRP A 129 14.23 -19.35 -18.44
CA TRP A 129 13.10 -19.69 -19.31
C TRP A 129 12.67 -18.49 -20.15
N SER A 130 12.52 -17.32 -19.51
CA SER A 130 12.10 -16.08 -20.19
C SER A 130 13.14 -15.53 -21.18
N ASP A 131 14.42 -15.83 -20.96
CA ASP A 131 15.53 -15.38 -21.82
C ASP A 131 15.71 -16.28 -23.05
N VAL A 132 15.45 -17.59 -22.91
CA VAL A 132 15.66 -18.59 -23.97
C VAL A 132 14.45 -18.71 -24.91
N VAL A 133 13.23 -18.50 -24.38
CA VAL A 133 11.99 -18.70 -25.14
C VAL A 133 11.59 -17.42 -25.90
N PRO A 134 11.58 -17.44 -27.24
CA PRO A 134 11.22 -16.28 -28.05
C PRO A 134 9.72 -15.97 -27.94
N ALA A 135 9.33 -14.72 -28.16
CA ALA A 135 7.98 -14.22 -27.88
C ALA A 135 6.88 -14.97 -28.65
N GLU A 136 7.20 -15.43 -29.86
CA GLU A 136 6.30 -16.12 -30.79
C GLU A 136 6.00 -17.55 -30.35
N ALA A 137 6.87 -18.17 -29.53
CA ALA A 137 6.74 -19.56 -29.08
C ALA A 137 6.43 -19.69 -27.58
N ARG A 138 6.18 -18.57 -26.89
CA ARG A 138 5.91 -18.56 -25.44
C ARG A 138 4.70 -19.37 -25.05
N GLY A 139 3.65 -19.40 -25.88
CA GLY A 139 2.45 -20.17 -25.63
C GLY A 139 2.72 -21.68 -25.66
N VAL A 140 3.30 -22.20 -26.75
CA VAL A 140 3.68 -23.62 -26.84
C VAL A 140 4.66 -24.01 -25.73
N ALA A 141 5.70 -23.20 -25.50
CA ALA A 141 6.69 -23.49 -24.46
C ALA A 141 6.04 -23.48 -23.06
N ALA A 142 5.13 -22.55 -22.77
CA ALA A 142 4.44 -22.49 -21.49
C ALA A 142 3.42 -23.63 -21.34
N GLY A 143 2.82 -24.10 -22.45
CA GLY A 143 2.02 -25.33 -22.46
C GLY A 143 2.84 -26.56 -22.08
N GLY A 144 4.07 -26.68 -22.60
CA GLY A 144 5.00 -27.72 -22.18
C GLY A 144 5.41 -27.59 -20.70
N GLN A 145 5.63 -26.37 -20.22
CA GLN A 145 5.95 -26.08 -18.82
C GLN A 145 4.79 -26.48 -17.89
N GLY A 146 3.56 -26.12 -18.24
CA GLY A 146 2.36 -26.48 -17.47
C GLY A 146 2.11 -27.99 -17.46
N ALA A 147 2.26 -28.67 -18.60
CA ALA A 147 2.18 -30.13 -18.68
C ALA A 147 3.26 -30.82 -17.81
N ALA A 148 4.50 -30.34 -17.87
CA ALA A 148 5.60 -30.84 -17.04
C ALA A 148 5.30 -30.67 -15.55
N THR A 149 4.76 -29.52 -15.14
CA THR A 149 4.31 -29.27 -13.76
C THR A 149 3.23 -30.25 -13.32
N LEU A 150 2.21 -30.50 -14.14
CA LEU A 150 1.12 -31.43 -13.83
C LEU A 150 1.61 -32.88 -13.73
N LEU A 151 2.44 -33.32 -14.69
CA LEU A 151 3.04 -34.65 -14.69
C LEU A 151 3.99 -34.84 -13.50
N GLY A 152 4.74 -33.81 -13.13
CA GLY A 152 5.59 -33.81 -11.94
C GLY A 152 4.76 -34.00 -10.68
N ASN A 153 3.67 -33.23 -10.53
CA ASN A 153 2.78 -33.36 -9.38
C ASN A 153 2.23 -34.79 -9.22
N ILE A 154 1.72 -35.38 -10.32
CA ILE A 154 1.20 -36.75 -10.36
C ILE A 154 2.31 -37.76 -10.05
N GLY A 155 3.43 -37.67 -10.76
CA GLY A 155 4.56 -38.59 -10.60
C GLY A 155 5.10 -38.59 -9.17
N GLY A 156 5.21 -37.42 -8.55
CA GLY A 156 5.67 -37.29 -7.17
C GLY A 156 4.73 -37.96 -6.18
N LEU A 157 3.42 -37.75 -6.32
CA LEU A 157 2.42 -38.35 -5.43
C LEU A 157 2.31 -39.88 -5.60
N VAL A 158 2.28 -40.35 -6.85
CA VAL A 158 2.18 -41.78 -7.18
C VAL A 158 3.43 -42.52 -6.69
N LEU A 159 4.63 -42.00 -7.01
CA LEU A 159 5.87 -42.68 -6.61
C LEU A 159 6.06 -42.66 -5.10
N ALA A 160 5.66 -41.58 -4.41
CA ALA A 160 5.69 -41.52 -2.95
C ALA A 160 4.75 -42.56 -2.31
N GLY A 161 3.60 -42.83 -2.94
CA GLY A 161 2.66 -43.87 -2.50
C GLY A 161 3.20 -45.29 -2.69
N ILE A 162 3.94 -45.55 -3.78
CA ILE A 162 4.48 -46.88 -4.10
C ILE A 162 5.76 -47.20 -3.32
N LEU A 163 6.74 -46.29 -3.34
CA LEU A 163 8.07 -46.57 -2.79
C LEU A 163 8.16 -46.33 -1.28
N GLY A 164 7.25 -45.54 -0.73
CA GLY A 164 7.25 -45.10 0.66
C GLY A 164 7.97 -43.75 0.89
N PRO A 165 7.68 -43.07 2.01
CA PRO A 165 8.08 -41.68 2.25
C PRO A 165 9.59 -41.46 2.43
N ARG A 166 10.36 -42.48 2.85
CA ARG A 166 11.82 -42.33 3.03
C ARG A 166 12.58 -42.49 1.72
N THR A 167 12.28 -43.52 0.94
CA THR A 167 12.95 -43.84 -0.33
C THR A 167 12.64 -42.81 -1.42
N VAL A 168 11.42 -42.26 -1.45
CA VAL A 168 11.04 -41.25 -2.44
C VAL A 168 11.88 -39.97 -2.34
N ILE A 169 12.46 -39.66 -1.17
CA ILE A 169 13.38 -38.51 -0.98
C ILE A 169 14.59 -38.62 -1.92
N LEU A 170 15.15 -39.83 -2.09
CA LEU A 170 16.28 -40.06 -3.00
C LEU A 170 15.87 -39.85 -4.46
N TRP A 171 14.67 -40.29 -4.83
CA TRP A 171 14.13 -40.07 -6.18
C TRP A 171 13.82 -38.60 -6.46
N MET A 172 13.41 -37.83 -5.45
CA MET A 172 13.25 -36.38 -5.56
C MET A 172 14.61 -35.70 -5.77
N ALA A 173 15.66 -36.12 -5.05
CA ALA A 173 17.01 -35.59 -5.23
C ALA A 173 17.54 -35.92 -6.63
N LEU A 174 17.36 -37.16 -7.09
CA LEU A 174 17.74 -37.59 -8.43
C LEU A 174 16.99 -36.78 -9.51
N ALA A 175 15.67 -36.65 -9.41
CA ALA A 175 14.86 -35.87 -10.34
C ALA A 175 15.32 -34.40 -10.38
N MET A 176 15.68 -33.83 -9.24
CA MET A 176 16.20 -32.46 -9.14
C MET A 176 17.56 -32.30 -9.82
N LEU A 177 18.49 -33.24 -9.60
CA LEU A 177 19.82 -33.24 -10.22
C LEU A 177 19.75 -33.48 -11.74
N CYS A 178 18.94 -34.43 -12.19
CA CYS A 178 18.72 -34.71 -13.61
C CYS A 178 18.10 -33.50 -14.32
N GLY A 179 17.03 -32.92 -13.75
CA GLY A 179 16.41 -31.71 -14.30
C GLY A 179 17.39 -30.55 -14.36
N MET A 180 18.19 -30.36 -13.31
CA MET A 180 19.21 -29.32 -13.25
C MET A 180 20.23 -29.50 -14.37
N ALA A 181 20.77 -30.72 -14.55
CA ALA A 181 21.74 -31.03 -15.58
C ALA A 181 21.19 -30.75 -16.99
N VAL A 182 19.96 -31.19 -17.28
CA VAL A 182 19.28 -30.92 -18.56
C VAL A 182 19.09 -29.42 -18.79
N THR A 183 18.73 -28.66 -17.76
CA THR A 183 18.53 -27.21 -17.86
C THR A 183 19.84 -26.47 -18.11
N LEU A 184 20.94 -26.89 -17.48
CA LEU A 184 22.26 -26.30 -17.66
C LEU A 184 22.85 -26.58 -19.05
N TYR A 185 22.43 -27.67 -19.71
CA TYR A 185 22.83 -27.98 -21.09
C TYR A 185 22.26 -26.97 -22.11
N VAL A 186 21.15 -26.30 -21.79
CA VAL A 186 20.54 -25.30 -22.67
C VAL A 186 21.42 -24.06 -22.77
N ARG A 187 21.89 -23.74 -23.99
CA ARG A 187 22.75 -22.57 -24.25
C ARG A 187 21.99 -21.26 -24.05
N GLU A 188 22.50 -20.40 -23.17
CA GLU A 188 22.05 -19.01 -23.06
C GLU A 188 22.44 -18.23 -24.33
N PRO A 189 21.52 -17.46 -24.94
CA PRO A 189 21.91 -16.49 -25.96
C PRO A 189 22.88 -15.49 -25.31
N ARG A 190 24.14 -15.43 -25.77
CA ARG A 190 25.07 -14.38 -25.33
C ARG A 190 24.51 -13.05 -25.81
N ALA A 191 24.28 -12.11 -24.88
CA ALA A 191 24.01 -10.74 -25.24
C ALA A 191 25.24 -10.22 -26.02
N ALA A 192 25.05 -9.85 -27.29
CA ALA A 192 26.07 -9.16 -28.05
C ALA A 192 26.42 -7.88 -27.29
N HIS A 193 27.55 -7.90 -26.58
CA HIS A 193 28.15 -6.70 -26.03
C HIS A 193 28.64 -5.89 -27.23
N GLY A 194 28.01 -4.74 -27.50
CA GLY A 194 28.48 -3.79 -28.52
C GLY A 194 27.50 -3.43 -29.64
N ALA A 195 26.34 -4.08 -29.77
CA ALA A 195 25.31 -3.57 -30.68
C ALA A 195 24.42 -2.56 -29.93
N THR A 196 24.66 -1.28 -30.18
CA THR A 196 23.58 -0.28 -30.31
C THR A 196 22.56 -0.81 -31.31
N ALA A 197 21.74 -1.78 -30.90
CA ALA A 197 20.47 -2.01 -31.54
C ALA A 197 19.67 -0.75 -31.23
N ALA A 198 19.73 0.20 -32.16
CA ALA A 198 18.79 1.29 -32.24
C ALA A 198 17.41 0.68 -32.04
N ASP A 199 16.81 0.93 -30.88
CA ASP A 199 15.36 0.87 -30.76
C ASP A 199 14.86 1.76 -31.91
N PRO A 200 14.02 1.25 -32.84
CA PRO A 200 13.51 2.08 -33.92
C PRO A 200 12.88 3.34 -33.32
N PRO A 201 13.11 4.52 -33.93
CA PRO A 201 12.78 5.78 -33.30
C PRO A 201 11.27 5.88 -33.06
N ALA A 202 10.94 6.22 -31.81
CA ALA A 202 9.71 6.84 -31.34
C ALA A 202 8.46 6.75 -32.26
N LYS A 203 7.57 5.78 -32.02
CA LYS A 203 6.11 5.93 -32.27
C LYS A 203 5.18 4.91 -31.61
N ARG A 204 5.67 3.99 -30.77
CA ARG A 204 4.81 3.29 -29.80
C ARG A 204 5.01 3.93 -28.44
N ALA A 205 4.04 4.78 -28.06
CA ALA A 205 3.89 5.29 -26.70
C ALA A 205 4.29 4.18 -25.72
N ARG A 206 5.34 4.43 -24.94
CA ARG A 206 5.91 3.53 -23.94
C ARG A 206 4.80 3.20 -22.95
N ARG A 207 4.01 2.17 -23.25
CA ARG A 207 2.89 1.75 -22.39
C ARG A 207 3.50 1.47 -21.02
N PRO A 208 2.93 1.97 -19.92
CA PRO A 208 3.45 1.70 -18.60
C PRO A 208 3.26 0.21 -18.29
N ARG A 209 4.27 -0.61 -18.61
CA ARG A 209 4.27 -2.07 -18.43
C ARG A 209 4.00 -2.47 -16.98
N ASP A 210 4.40 -1.63 -16.02
CA ASP A 210 4.05 -1.75 -14.60
C ASP A 210 2.55 -1.97 -14.35
N ARG A 211 1.68 -1.31 -15.13
CA ARG A 211 0.23 -1.41 -14.95
C ARG A 211 -0.31 -2.75 -15.45
N ASP A 212 0.21 -3.20 -16.58
CA ASP A 212 -0.17 -4.50 -17.16
C ASP A 212 0.39 -5.64 -16.29
N PHE A 213 1.60 -5.47 -15.75
CA PHE A 213 2.16 -6.38 -14.75
C PHE A 213 1.30 -6.46 -13.48
N ILE A 214 0.84 -5.32 -12.92
CA ILE A 214 -0.08 -5.33 -11.76
C ILE A 214 -1.40 -6.04 -12.09
N ARG A 215 -1.94 -5.86 -13.29
CA ARG A 215 -3.19 -6.53 -13.71
C ARG A 215 -3.00 -8.04 -13.80
N VAL A 216 -1.87 -8.50 -14.34
CA VAL A 216 -1.52 -9.92 -14.39
C VAL A 216 -1.23 -10.47 -12.99
N PHE A 217 -0.54 -9.72 -12.13
CA PHE A 217 -0.35 -10.05 -10.72
C PHE A 217 -1.69 -10.26 -9.99
N LEU A 218 -2.65 -9.35 -10.17
CA LEU A 218 -3.99 -9.49 -9.59
C LEU A 218 -4.75 -10.68 -10.19
N SER A 219 -4.63 -10.91 -11.51
CA SER A 219 -5.20 -12.09 -12.15
C SER A 219 -4.67 -13.36 -11.51
N GLN A 220 -3.34 -13.47 -11.36
CA GLN A 220 -2.69 -14.60 -10.71
C GLN A 220 -3.18 -14.79 -9.28
N ALA A 221 -3.30 -13.69 -8.53
CA ALA A 221 -3.70 -13.74 -7.13
C ALA A 221 -5.14 -14.25 -6.93
N PHE A 222 -6.09 -13.69 -7.69
CA PHE A 222 -7.49 -14.10 -7.58
C PHE A 222 -7.75 -15.51 -8.11
N VAL A 223 -7.09 -15.90 -9.20
CA VAL A 223 -7.22 -17.28 -9.72
C VAL A 223 -6.63 -18.27 -8.73
N THR A 224 -5.43 -18.00 -8.19
CA THR A 224 -4.82 -18.87 -7.17
C THR A 224 -5.70 -18.98 -5.93
N PHE A 225 -6.22 -17.86 -5.41
CA PHE A 225 -7.14 -17.86 -4.27
C PHE A 225 -8.37 -18.76 -4.49
N GLY A 226 -9.05 -18.60 -5.63
CA GLY A 226 -10.26 -19.36 -5.95
C GLY A 226 -9.97 -20.85 -6.17
N MET A 227 -8.89 -21.18 -6.88
CA MET A 227 -8.47 -22.58 -7.08
C MET A 227 -8.10 -23.25 -5.76
N THR A 228 -7.36 -22.57 -4.88
CA THR A 228 -6.98 -23.13 -3.58
C THR A 228 -8.20 -23.36 -2.70
N LEU A 229 -9.16 -22.43 -2.64
CA LEU A 229 -10.42 -22.66 -1.91
C LEU A 229 -11.12 -23.94 -2.39
N LEU A 230 -11.24 -24.11 -3.70
CA LEU A 230 -11.90 -25.29 -4.25
C LEU A 230 -11.13 -26.57 -3.92
N MET A 231 -9.82 -26.60 -4.19
CA MET A 231 -8.96 -27.77 -3.97
C MET A 231 -8.86 -28.17 -2.49
N THR A 232 -8.79 -27.21 -1.58
CA THR A 232 -8.66 -27.49 -0.14
C THR A 232 -9.94 -28.08 0.45
N PHE A 233 -11.11 -27.62 0.00
CA PHE A 233 -12.39 -27.97 0.65
C PHE A 233 -13.25 -29.00 -0.10
N VAL A 234 -12.88 -29.40 -1.32
CA VAL A 234 -13.68 -30.32 -2.14
C VAL A 234 -13.90 -31.69 -1.48
N MET A 235 -12.90 -32.26 -0.81
CA MET A 235 -13.02 -33.54 -0.11
C MET A 235 -14.04 -33.47 1.02
N TYR A 236 -13.96 -32.41 1.84
CA TYR A 236 -14.87 -32.22 2.96
C TYR A 236 -16.30 -31.96 2.47
N TYR A 237 -16.46 -31.24 1.36
CA TYR A 237 -17.76 -31.10 0.71
C TYR A 237 -18.38 -32.45 0.28
N PHE A 238 -17.57 -33.39 -0.25
CA PHE A 238 -18.06 -34.72 -0.62
C PHE A 238 -18.51 -35.55 0.60
N SER A 239 -17.86 -35.35 1.74
CA SER A 239 -18.24 -35.94 3.02
C SER A 239 -19.51 -35.30 3.60
N ASP A 240 -19.48 -33.97 3.78
CA ASP A 240 -20.42 -33.27 4.66
C ASP A 240 -21.74 -32.93 3.96
N VAL A 241 -21.71 -32.70 2.64
CA VAL A 241 -22.88 -32.30 1.85
C VAL A 241 -23.37 -33.42 0.96
N LEU A 242 -22.50 -33.98 0.12
CA LEU A 242 -22.89 -35.03 -0.82
C LEU A 242 -23.02 -36.41 -0.16
N ARG A 243 -22.48 -36.59 1.05
CA ARG A 243 -22.53 -37.83 1.85
C ARG A 243 -22.13 -39.07 1.03
N VAL A 244 -21.09 -38.93 0.20
CA VAL A 244 -20.60 -40.02 -0.64
C VAL A 244 -19.98 -41.10 0.25
N ARG A 245 -20.26 -42.38 -0.03
CA ARG A 245 -19.78 -43.52 0.79
C ARG A 245 -18.26 -43.53 1.00
N ASN A 246 -17.49 -43.13 -0.02
CA ASN A 246 -16.04 -43.00 0.07
C ASN A 246 -15.59 -41.65 -0.51
N PRO A 247 -15.51 -40.59 0.32
CA PRO A 247 -15.11 -39.26 -0.11
C PRO A 247 -13.68 -39.21 -0.65
N VAL A 248 -12.78 -40.03 -0.09
CA VAL A 248 -11.37 -40.11 -0.51
C VAL A 248 -11.28 -40.66 -1.93
N ALA A 249 -11.91 -41.81 -2.22
CA ALA A 249 -11.90 -42.40 -3.55
C ALA A 249 -12.55 -41.48 -4.60
N SER A 250 -13.65 -40.81 -4.24
CA SER A 250 -14.35 -39.89 -5.14
C SER A 250 -13.52 -38.63 -5.43
N THR A 251 -12.84 -38.08 -4.41
CA THR A 251 -11.92 -36.95 -4.56
C THR A 251 -10.74 -37.32 -5.44
N SER A 252 -10.15 -38.49 -5.24
CA SER A 252 -9.07 -39.00 -6.09
C SER A 252 -9.51 -39.17 -7.54
N GLY A 253 -10.70 -39.73 -7.79
CA GLY A 253 -11.24 -39.87 -9.16
C GLY A 253 -11.46 -38.52 -9.84
N VAL A 254 -12.07 -37.56 -9.14
CA VAL A 254 -12.27 -36.18 -9.61
C VAL A 254 -10.93 -35.48 -9.87
N ALA A 255 -9.97 -35.60 -8.97
CA ALA A 255 -8.65 -35.00 -9.13
C ALA A 255 -7.90 -35.58 -10.34
N THR A 256 -7.91 -36.90 -10.52
CA THR A 256 -7.29 -37.56 -11.68
C THR A 256 -7.90 -37.09 -12.99
N LEU A 257 -9.23 -37.04 -13.07
CA LEU A 257 -9.93 -36.59 -14.26
C LEU A 257 -9.67 -35.10 -14.56
N ALA A 258 -9.67 -34.25 -13.53
CA ALA A 258 -9.31 -32.85 -13.66
C ALA A 258 -7.86 -32.67 -14.13
N LEU A 259 -6.92 -33.44 -13.59
CA LEU A 259 -5.51 -33.39 -13.98
C LEU A 259 -5.29 -33.87 -15.42
N ALA A 260 -5.97 -34.94 -15.86
CA ALA A 260 -5.93 -35.40 -17.24
C ALA A 260 -6.43 -34.31 -18.21
N GLY A 261 -7.58 -33.70 -17.89
CA GLY A 261 -8.10 -32.55 -18.63
C GLY A 261 -7.13 -31.36 -18.62
N ALA A 262 -6.46 -31.11 -17.50
CA ALA A 262 -5.49 -30.03 -17.36
C ALA A 262 -4.23 -30.26 -18.23
N VAL A 263 -3.70 -31.47 -18.30
CA VAL A 263 -2.55 -31.79 -19.15
C VAL A 263 -2.91 -31.54 -20.62
N ALA A 264 -4.05 -32.07 -21.08
CA ALA A 264 -4.53 -31.89 -22.45
C ALA A 264 -4.74 -30.40 -22.78
N ALA A 265 -5.43 -29.66 -21.90
CA ALA A 265 -5.70 -28.25 -22.09
C ALA A 265 -4.44 -27.38 -22.02
N SER A 266 -3.47 -27.70 -21.17
CA SER A 266 -2.23 -26.93 -21.06
C SER A 266 -1.46 -26.89 -22.38
N VAL A 267 -1.35 -28.04 -23.05
CA VAL A 267 -0.68 -28.13 -24.36
C VAL A 267 -1.54 -27.50 -25.46
N GLY A 268 -2.85 -27.80 -25.50
CA GLY A 268 -3.77 -27.29 -26.53
C GLY A 268 -3.93 -25.76 -26.49
N MET A 269 -4.21 -25.22 -25.31
CA MET A 269 -4.42 -23.78 -25.11
C MET A 269 -3.12 -22.98 -25.17
N GLY A 270 -1.99 -23.60 -24.84
CA GLY A 270 -0.66 -23.03 -25.09
C GLY A 270 -0.47 -22.70 -26.57
N ARG A 271 -0.75 -23.66 -27.46
CA ARG A 271 -0.69 -23.45 -28.93
C ARG A 271 -1.68 -22.40 -29.42
N LEU A 272 -2.92 -22.43 -28.91
CA LEU A 272 -3.93 -21.43 -29.29
C LEU A 272 -3.52 -20.01 -28.88
N SER A 273 -2.85 -19.88 -27.72
CA SER A 273 -2.44 -18.57 -27.20
C SER A 273 -1.37 -17.88 -28.03
N ASP A 274 -0.62 -18.61 -28.87
CA ASP A 274 0.32 -17.99 -29.82
C ASP A 274 -0.39 -17.36 -31.02
N ARG A 275 -1.64 -17.77 -31.30
CA ARG A 275 -2.46 -17.23 -32.40
C ARG A 275 -3.46 -16.16 -31.95
N VAL A 276 -3.86 -16.20 -30.69
CA VAL A 276 -4.90 -15.32 -30.12
C VAL A 276 -4.29 -14.48 -29.00
N PRO A 277 -4.67 -13.20 -28.78
CA PRO A 277 -4.06 -12.41 -27.73
C PRO A 277 -4.22 -13.08 -26.36
N ARG A 278 -3.09 -13.37 -25.69
CA ARG A 278 -3.02 -14.22 -24.48
C ARG A 278 -3.99 -13.82 -23.36
N ARG A 279 -4.28 -12.52 -23.22
CA ARG A 279 -5.27 -12.01 -22.25
C ARG A 279 -6.67 -12.62 -22.41
N TRP A 280 -7.09 -12.92 -23.65
CA TRP A 280 -8.38 -13.55 -23.92
C TRP A 280 -8.36 -15.02 -23.54
N VAL A 281 -7.24 -15.69 -23.77
CA VAL A 281 -7.09 -17.11 -23.43
C VAL A 281 -7.04 -17.32 -21.93
N VAL A 282 -6.30 -16.46 -21.20
CA VAL A 282 -6.29 -16.46 -19.72
C VAL A 282 -7.66 -16.13 -19.14
N ALA A 283 -8.39 -15.19 -19.74
CA ALA A 283 -9.76 -14.89 -19.29
C ALA A 283 -10.72 -16.04 -19.59
N GLY A 284 -10.59 -16.66 -20.77
CA GLY A 284 -11.37 -17.81 -21.20
C GLY A 284 -11.14 -19.03 -20.33
N SER A 285 -9.91 -19.26 -19.85
CA SER A 285 -9.60 -20.37 -18.94
C SER A 285 -10.29 -20.23 -17.58
N CYS A 286 -10.62 -19.01 -17.16
CA CYS A 286 -11.35 -18.76 -15.91
C CYS A 286 -12.82 -19.16 -15.98
N LEU A 287 -13.44 -19.16 -17.16
CA LEU A 287 -14.86 -19.50 -17.34
C LEU A 287 -15.19 -20.95 -16.95
N PRO A 288 -14.53 -22.00 -17.46
CA PRO A 288 -14.85 -23.37 -17.09
C PRO A 288 -14.48 -23.68 -15.63
N MET A 289 -13.49 -23.00 -15.03
CA MET A 289 -13.22 -23.11 -13.59
C MET A 289 -14.33 -22.46 -12.75
N ALA A 290 -14.77 -21.26 -13.13
CA ALA A 290 -15.87 -20.56 -12.44
C ALA A 290 -17.19 -21.31 -12.59
N PHE A 291 -17.44 -21.93 -13.75
CA PHE A 291 -18.57 -22.82 -13.98
C PHE A 291 -18.53 -24.03 -13.04
N ALA A 292 -17.38 -24.70 -12.91
CA ALA A 292 -17.24 -25.80 -11.97
C ALA A 292 -17.50 -25.36 -10.52
N ALA A 293 -16.97 -24.21 -10.10
CA ALA A 293 -17.20 -23.66 -8.77
C ALA A 293 -18.69 -23.32 -8.54
N ALA A 294 -19.35 -22.66 -9.49
CA ALA A 294 -20.80 -22.40 -9.42
C ALA A 294 -21.61 -23.71 -9.40
N GLY A 295 -21.20 -24.69 -10.19
CA GLY A 295 -21.75 -26.04 -10.19
C GLY A 295 -21.71 -26.68 -8.80
N PHE A 296 -20.54 -26.70 -8.15
CA PHE A 296 -20.44 -27.19 -6.77
C PHE A 296 -21.25 -26.37 -5.76
N ALA A 297 -21.45 -25.06 -6.01
CA ALA A 297 -22.26 -24.22 -5.13
C ALA A 297 -23.76 -24.54 -5.22
N PHE A 298 -24.31 -24.67 -6.44
CA PHE A 298 -25.75 -24.70 -6.67
C PHE A 298 -26.29 -26.10 -7.03
N LEU A 299 -25.47 -26.95 -7.66
CA LEU A 299 -25.84 -28.30 -8.11
C LEU A 299 -25.21 -29.34 -7.18
N GLN A 300 -25.70 -29.38 -5.93
CA GLN A 300 -25.21 -30.25 -4.86
C GLN A 300 -25.64 -31.72 -5.02
N ARG A 301 -25.35 -32.32 -6.18
CA ARG A 301 -25.67 -33.72 -6.49
C ARG A 301 -24.43 -34.48 -6.99
N PRO A 302 -24.23 -35.75 -6.59
CA PRO A 302 -23.06 -36.54 -6.96
C PRO A 302 -22.93 -36.81 -8.47
N ALA A 303 -24.03 -36.78 -9.22
CA ALA A 303 -24.04 -37.01 -10.67
C ALA A 303 -23.18 -36.01 -11.47
N TRP A 304 -23.01 -34.78 -10.96
CA TRP A 304 -22.29 -33.72 -11.66
C TRP A 304 -20.80 -33.64 -11.35
N LEU A 305 -20.30 -34.47 -10.43
CA LEU A 305 -18.92 -34.40 -9.93
C LEU A 305 -17.89 -34.47 -11.06
N TYR A 306 -18.02 -35.45 -11.95
CA TYR A 306 -17.08 -35.66 -13.04
C TYR A 306 -17.16 -34.57 -14.11
N VAL A 307 -18.34 -34.01 -14.36
CA VAL A 307 -18.52 -32.88 -15.30
C VAL A 307 -17.79 -31.64 -14.79
N PHE A 308 -17.95 -31.32 -13.50
CA PHE A 308 -17.25 -30.19 -12.89
C PHE A 308 -15.73 -30.45 -12.78
N ALA A 309 -15.32 -31.71 -12.57
CA ALA A 309 -13.91 -32.11 -12.58
C ALA A 309 -13.24 -31.82 -13.93
N VAL A 310 -13.83 -32.29 -15.04
CA VAL A 310 -13.32 -32.06 -16.39
C VAL A 310 -13.29 -30.56 -16.69
N SER A 311 -14.38 -29.86 -16.40
CA SER A 311 -14.47 -28.41 -16.63
C SER A 311 -13.38 -27.65 -15.86
N PHE A 312 -13.22 -27.94 -14.57
CA PHE A 312 -12.17 -27.34 -13.76
C PHE A 312 -10.78 -27.66 -14.32
N GLY A 313 -10.54 -28.93 -14.67
CA GLY A 313 -9.29 -29.40 -15.26
C GLY A 313 -8.90 -28.64 -16.53
N LEU A 314 -9.83 -28.53 -17.49
CA LEU A 314 -9.60 -27.80 -18.74
C LEU A 314 -9.20 -26.35 -18.49
N GLY A 315 -9.89 -25.66 -17.58
CA GLY A 315 -9.56 -24.29 -17.22
C GLY A 315 -8.23 -24.16 -16.46
N TYR A 316 -7.95 -25.08 -15.54
CA TYR A 316 -6.72 -25.08 -14.76
C TYR A 316 -5.48 -25.28 -15.64
N GLY A 317 -5.52 -26.26 -16.54
CA GLY A 317 -4.45 -26.52 -17.51
C GLY A 317 -4.18 -25.34 -18.44
N ALA A 318 -5.26 -24.77 -18.98
CA ALA A 318 -5.19 -23.60 -19.83
C ALA A 318 -4.59 -22.39 -19.11
N PHE A 319 -4.95 -22.18 -17.84
CA PHE A 319 -4.42 -21.10 -17.01
C PHE A 319 -2.93 -21.28 -16.69
N LEU A 320 -2.50 -22.49 -16.30
CA LEU A 320 -1.09 -22.78 -16.01
C LEU A 320 -0.18 -22.43 -17.18
N SER A 321 -0.60 -22.77 -18.40
CA SER A 321 0.14 -22.43 -19.62
C SER A 321 0.08 -20.93 -19.92
N THR A 322 -1.12 -20.41 -20.13
CA THR A 322 -1.29 -19.08 -20.74
C THR A 322 -1.05 -17.94 -19.75
N GLY A 323 -1.27 -18.18 -18.46
CA GLY A 323 -0.97 -17.23 -17.39
C GLY A 323 0.53 -16.99 -17.24
N TRP A 324 1.34 -18.05 -17.33
CA TRP A 324 2.80 -17.93 -17.37
C TRP A 324 3.28 -17.12 -18.58
N ALA A 325 2.82 -17.49 -19.79
CA ALA A 325 3.17 -16.79 -21.02
C ALA A 325 2.78 -15.30 -20.99
N LEU A 326 1.57 -14.99 -20.52
CA LEU A 326 1.09 -13.61 -20.38
C LEU A 326 1.94 -12.79 -19.39
N THR A 327 2.41 -13.41 -18.31
CA THR A 327 3.29 -12.77 -17.32
C THR A 327 4.60 -12.33 -17.94
N VAL A 328 5.25 -13.24 -18.67
CA VAL A 328 6.53 -12.95 -19.34
C VAL A 328 6.37 -11.88 -20.43
N ASP A 329 5.20 -11.76 -21.05
CA ASP A 329 4.89 -10.71 -22.03
C ASP A 329 4.78 -9.30 -21.44
N VAL A 330 4.34 -9.18 -20.18
CA VAL A 330 4.08 -7.88 -19.53
C VAL A 330 5.16 -7.42 -18.56
N LEU A 331 6.31 -8.11 -18.50
CA LEU A 331 7.40 -7.78 -17.59
C LEU A 331 7.81 -6.30 -17.70
N PRO A 332 7.83 -5.55 -16.57
CA PRO A 332 8.17 -4.13 -16.51
C PRO A 332 9.51 -3.79 -17.15
N ASP A 333 10.56 -4.48 -16.70
CA ASP A 333 11.94 -4.25 -17.13
C ASP A 333 12.60 -5.58 -17.52
N ARG A 334 12.98 -5.69 -18.80
CA ARG A 334 13.67 -6.88 -19.33
C ARG A 334 15.07 -7.09 -18.74
N ARG A 335 15.63 -6.07 -18.08
CA ARG A 335 16.92 -6.17 -17.37
C ARG A 335 16.77 -6.72 -15.95
N ARG A 336 15.55 -6.75 -15.41
CA ARG A 336 15.24 -7.15 -14.02
C ARG A 336 14.22 -8.28 -13.96
N THR A 337 14.35 -9.22 -14.89
CA THR A 337 13.36 -10.28 -15.09
C THR A 337 13.27 -11.22 -13.90
N ALA A 338 14.40 -11.59 -13.27
CA ALA A 338 14.39 -12.57 -12.19
C ALA A 338 13.68 -12.01 -10.94
N ARG A 339 13.93 -10.75 -10.60
CA ARG A 339 13.20 -10.04 -9.54
C ARG A 339 11.71 -9.97 -9.83
N ASP A 340 11.31 -9.52 -11.02
CA ASP A 340 9.91 -9.29 -11.34
C ASP A 340 9.12 -10.62 -11.36
N LEU A 341 9.72 -11.72 -11.85
CA LEU A 341 9.13 -13.06 -11.75
C LEU A 341 9.07 -13.58 -10.30
N GLY A 342 10.07 -13.26 -9.47
CA GLY A 342 10.00 -13.52 -8.03
C GLY A 342 8.82 -12.80 -7.36
N VAL A 343 8.59 -11.53 -7.71
CA VAL A 343 7.41 -10.76 -7.24
C VAL A 343 6.12 -11.38 -7.74
N TRP A 344 6.06 -11.85 -8.99
CA TRP A 344 4.90 -12.57 -9.50
C TRP A 344 4.63 -13.87 -8.71
N GLY A 345 5.68 -14.57 -8.26
CA GLY A 345 5.55 -15.74 -7.40
C GLY A 345 4.77 -15.47 -6.11
N VAL A 346 4.90 -14.26 -5.54
CA VAL A 346 4.12 -13.83 -4.35
C VAL A 346 2.61 -13.87 -4.62
N ALA A 347 2.18 -13.56 -5.84
CA ALA A 347 0.76 -13.65 -6.23
C ALA A 347 0.24 -15.10 -6.27
N SER A 348 1.11 -16.10 -6.25
CA SER A 348 0.69 -17.51 -6.15
C SER A 348 0.74 -17.98 -4.70
N THR A 349 1.82 -17.68 -3.99
CA THR A 349 2.04 -18.20 -2.62
C THR A 349 1.11 -17.55 -1.60
N LEU A 350 0.99 -16.23 -1.60
CA LEU A 350 0.23 -15.52 -0.56
C LEU A 350 -1.26 -15.88 -0.58
N PRO A 351 -1.95 -15.91 -1.73
CA PRO A 351 -3.36 -16.30 -1.77
C PRO A 351 -3.59 -17.77 -1.42
N ALA A 352 -2.65 -18.66 -1.75
CA ALA A 352 -2.74 -20.07 -1.37
C ALA A 352 -2.67 -20.29 0.16
N VAL A 353 -1.96 -19.43 0.89
CA VAL A 353 -1.94 -19.45 2.37
C VAL A 353 -3.22 -18.84 2.96
N ILE A 354 -3.71 -17.74 2.37
CA ILE A 354 -4.89 -17.03 2.88
C ILE A 354 -6.20 -17.80 2.60
N ALA A 355 -6.29 -18.49 1.46
CA ALA A 355 -7.51 -19.17 1.03
C ALA A 355 -8.06 -20.18 2.06
N PRO A 356 -7.28 -21.14 2.58
CA PRO A 356 -7.75 -22.06 3.61
C PRO A 356 -8.25 -21.34 4.87
N MET A 357 -7.57 -20.28 5.31
CA MET A 357 -7.96 -19.50 6.50
C MET A 357 -9.32 -18.82 6.29
N VAL A 358 -9.51 -18.18 5.13
CA VAL A 358 -10.78 -17.55 4.78
C VAL A 358 -11.88 -18.58 4.59
N GLY A 359 -11.58 -19.74 3.97
CA GLY A 359 -12.52 -20.83 3.79
C GLY A 359 -13.00 -21.40 5.11
N SER A 360 -12.09 -21.73 6.03
CA SER A 360 -12.44 -22.22 7.37
C SER A 360 -13.23 -21.20 8.18
N TRP A 361 -12.84 -19.92 8.13
CA TRP A 361 -13.58 -18.83 8.78
C TRP A 361 -15.00 -18.69 8.21
N LEU A 362 -15.14 -18.72 6.88
CA LEU A 362 -16.43 -18.61 6.19
C LEU A 362 -17.35 -19.78 6.53
N LEU A 363 -16.84 -21.01 6.56
CA LEU A 363 -17.62 -22.19 6.95
C LEU A 363 -18.14 -22.07 8.39
N GLY A 364 -17.35 -21.49 9.30
CA GLY A 364 -17.74 -21.25 10.69
C GLY A 364 -18.86 -20.20 10.88
N LEU A 365 -19.18 -19.40 9.87
CA LEU A 365 -20.26 -18.40 9.95
C LEU A 365 -21.66 -19.00 9.72
N PHE A 366 -21.75 -20.19 9.15
CA PHE A 366 -23.03 -20.80 8.77
C PHE A 366 -23.32 -22.03 9.63
N ALA A 367 -24.54 -22.10 10.18
CA ALA A 367 -24.97 -23.24 10.98
C ALA A 367 -25.18 -24.53 10.15
N ARG A 368 -25.54 -24.40 8.86
CA ARG A 368 -25.74 -25.54 7.96
C ARG A 368 -24.52 -25.73 7.06
N PRO A 369 -23.91 -26.93 7.00
CA PRO A 369 -22.76 -27.20 6.14
C PRO A 369 -23.03 -26.87 4.67
N ALA A 370 -24.18 -27.26 4.14
CA ALA A 370 -24.56 -27.02 2.74
C ALA A 370 -24.51 -25.54 2.33
N THR A 371 -24.98 -24.63 3.20
CA THR A 371 -24.94 -23.17 2.95
C THR A 371 -23.54 -22.60 3.10
N GLY A 372 -22.74 -23.14 4.03
CA GLY A 372 -21.34 -22.75 4.20
C GLY A 372 -20.51 -23.10 2.97
N TYR A 373 -20.60 -24.33 2.49
CA TYR A 373 -19.92 -24.76 1.26
C TYR A 373 -20.43 -24.03 0.02
N GLN A 374 -21.73 -23.75 -0.07
CA GLN A 374 -22.28 -22.92 -1.14
C GLN A 374 -21.63 -21.52 -1.16
N ALA A 375 -21.57 -20.84 -0.02
CA ALA A 375 -20.92 -19.53 0.09
C ALA A 375 -19.42 -19.60 -0.28
N LEU A 376 -18.74 -20.66 0.16
CA LEU A 376 -17.33 -20.91 -0.15
C LEU A 376 -17.08 -21.08 -1.65
N PHE A 377 -17.89 -21.89 -2.34
CA PHE A 377 -17.74 -22.10 -3.77
C PHE A 377 -18.21 -20.91 -4.61
N VAL A 378 -19.20 -20.14 -4.15
CA VAL A 378 -19.55 -18.84 -4.76
C VAL A 378 -18.36 -17.88 -4.66
N LEU A 379 -17.71 -17.78 -3.50
CA LEU A 379 -16.51 -16.95 -3.34
C LEU A 379 -15.38 -17.43 -4.25
N ALA A 380 -15.15 -18.73 -4.36
CA ALA A 380 -14.17 -19.30 -5.28
C ALA A 380 -14.47 -18.92 -6.74
N GLY A 381 -15.73 -19.10 -7.19
CA GLY A 381 -16.18 -18.73 -8.54
C GLY A 381 -16.06 -17.23 -8.83
N LEU A 382 -16.46 -16.38 -7.89
CA LEU A 382 -16.31 -14.92 -8.01
C LEU A 382 -14.84 -14.50 -8.08
N SER A 383 -13.96 -15.15 -7.31
CA SER A 383 -12.52 -14.91 -7.36
C SER A 383 -11.94 -15.30 -8.73
N LEU A 384 -12.30 -16.48 -9.25
CA LEU A 384 -11.88 -16.93 -10.59
C LEU A 384 -12.36 -15.95 -11.68
N ALA A 385 -13.62 -15.51 -11.62
CA ALA A 385 -14.17 -14.52 -12.55
C ALA A 385 -13.46 -13.15 -12.43
N ALA A 386 -13.15 -12.70 -11.21
CA ALA A 386 -12.38 -11.48 -10.97
C ALA A 386 -10.97 -11.57 -11.56
N GLY A 387 -10.34 -12.74 -11.46
CA GLY A 387 -9.07 -13.05 -12.11
C GLY A 387 -9.13 -12.89 -13.63
N GLY A 388 -10.11 -13.55 -14.27
CA GLY A 388 -10.34 -13.39 -15.72
C GLY A 388 -10.62 -11.95 -16.14
N ALA A 389 -11.42 -11.21 -15.36
CA ALA A 389 -11.69 -9.80 -15.59
C ALA A 389 -10.43 -8.92 -15.45
N ALA A 390 -9.51 -9.25 -14.53
CA ALA A 390 -8.21 -8.58 -14.41
C ALA A 390 -7.33 -8.84 -15.64
N ALA A 391 -7.30 -10.08 -16.15
CA ALA A 391 -6.60 -10.43 -17.38
C ALA A 391 -7.15 -9.66 -18.60
N LEU A 392 -8.48 -9.55 -18.77
CA LEU A 392 -9.10 -8.79 -19.88
C LEU A 392 -8.75 -7.30 -19.89
N ARG A 393 -8.38 -6.74 -18.74
CA ARG A 393 -7.98 -5.32 -18.63
C ARG A 393 -6.54 -5.08 -19.10
N VAL A 394 -5.73 -6.13 -19.27
CA VAL A 394 -4.35 -6.02 -19.75
C VAL A 394 -4.33 -5.38 -21.15
N GLY A 395 -3.52 -4.33 -21.32
CA GLY A 395 -3.40 -3.61 -22.58
C GLY A 395 -4.52 -2.60 -22.89
N ARG A 396 -5.53 -2.45 -22.03
CA ARG A 396 -6.55 -1.39 -22.16
C ARG A 396 -6.07 -0.08 -21.50
N PRO A 397 -6.27 1.10 -22.14
CA PRO A 397 -6.00 2.40 -21.52
C PRO A 397 -6.86 2.54 -20.26
N ALA A 398 -6.28 3.11 -19.21
CA ALA A 398 -6.96 3.22 -17.92
C ALA A 398 -8.05 4.30 -18.00
N GLY A 399 -9.32 3.89 -18.07
CA GLY A 399 -10.38 4.66 -17.42
C GLY A 399 -10.16 4.63 -15.90
N HIS A 400 -10.69 5.63 -15.16
CA HIS A 400 -10.49 5.76 -13.71
C HIS A 400 -10.74 4.41 -13.00
N PRO A 401 -9.69 3.69 -12.56
CA PRO A 401 -9.85 2.29 -12.20
C PRO A 401 -10.52 2.20 -10.83
N TRP A 402 -11.56 1.39 -10.71
CA TRP A 402 -12.22 1.08 -9.44
C TRP A 402 -11.24 0.56 -8.37
N SER A 403 -10.11 -0.02 -8.76
CA SER A 403 -9.03 -0.38 -7.82
C SER A 403 -8.38 0.83 -7.15
N LEU A 404 -8.25 1.97 -7.82
CA LEU A 404 -7.78 3.21 -7.20
C LEU A 404 -8.85 3.80 -6.27
N VAL A 405 -10.14 3.65 -6.60
CA VAL A 405 -11.24 4.03 -5.70
C VAL A 405 -11.18 3.18 -4.42
N ALA A 406 -11.07 1.86 -4.56
CA ALA A 406 -10.95 0.94 -3.44
C ALA A 406 -9.70 1.24 -2.57
N LEU A 407 -8.55 1.48 -3.20
CA LEU A 407 -7.31 1.85 -2.49
C LEU A 407 -7.47 3.17 -1.72
N ARG A 408 -8.09 4.19 -2.32
CA ARG A 408 -8.36 5.46 -1.64
C ARG A 408 -9.31 5.29 -0.48
N LEU A 409 -10.39 4.51 -0.64
CA LEU A 409 -11.33 4.22 0.43
C LEU A 409 -10.64 3.44 1.56
N LEU A 410 -9.80 2.46 1.25
CA LEU A 410 -9.02 1.71 2.24
C LEU A 410 -8.10 2.62 3.05
N ILE A 411 -7.32 3.47 2.38
CA ILE A 411 -6.40 4.40 3.05
C ILE A 411 -7.19 5.43 3.86
N ALA A 412 -8.28 5.97 3.32
CA ALA A 412 -9.16 6.88 4.06
C ALA A 412 -9.77 6.20 5.29
N SER A 413 -10.14 4.91 5.22
CA SER A 413 -10.62 4.14 6.38
C SER A 413 -9.55 4.01 7.45
N ILE A 414 -8.30 3.67 7.07
CA ILE A 414 -7.18 3.54 8.01
C ILE A 414 -6.90 4.88 8.70
N ILE A 415 -6.80 5.97 7.93
CA ILE A 415 -6.57 7.31 8.47
C ILE A 415 -7.72 7.72 9.39
N ARG A 416 -8.98 7.49 8.98
CA ARG A 416 -10.15 7.80 9.80
C ARG A 416 -10.17 6.98 11.10
N ALA A 417 -9.83 5.70 11.06
CA ALA A 417 -9.73 4.86 12.26
C ALA A 417 -8.65 5.40 13.22
N ALA A 418 -7.45 5.71 12.71
CA ALA A 418 -6.36 6.27 13.50
C ALA A 418 -6.72 7.64 14.12
N VAL A 419 -7.28 8.55 13.31
CA VAL A 419 -7.71 9.87 13.78
C VAL A 419 -8.83 9.75 14.81
N THR A 420 -9.83 8.89 14.60
CA THR A 420 -10.93 8.72 15.57
C THR A 420 -10.47 8.05 16.87
N ALA A 421 -9.39 7.25 16.85
CA ALA A 421 -8.76 6.71 18.06
C ALA A 421 -8.11 7.83 18.90
N LEU A 422 -7.48 8.81 18.26
CA LEU A 422 -6.76 9.91 18.92
C LEU A 422 -7.63 11.14 19.24
N CYS A 423 -8.58 11.44 18.35
CA CYS A 423 -9.37 12.65 18.31
C CYS A 423 -10.87 12.36 18.25
N ARG A 424 -11.67 13.26 18.81
CA ARG A 424 -13.12 13.31 18.61
C ARG A 424 -13.43 14.36 17.54
N VAL A 425 -13.52 13.92 16.29
CA VAL A 425 -13.79 14.81 15.15
C VAL A 425 -15.29 14.94 14.90
N ARG A 426 -15.76 16.18 14.73
CA ARG A 426 -17.10 16.50 14.21
C ARG A 426 -16.99 17.45 13.03
N VAL A 427 -17.72 17.12 11.97
CA VAL A 427 -17.74 17.90 10.73
C VAL A 427 -19.18 18.38 10.50
N GLU A 428 -19.34 19.69 10.39
CA GLU A 428 -20.58 20.36 10.06
C GLU A 428 -20.49 20.92 8.63
N GLY A 429 -21.58 20.81 7.88
CA GLY A 429 -21.60 21.11 6.44
C GLY A 429 -21.24 19.90 5.56
N ARG A 430 -21.57 19.99 4.27
CA ARG A 430 -21.29 18.97 3.26
C ARG A 430 -20.88 19.64 1.95
N LEU A 431 -20.06 18.94 1.17
CA LEU A 431 -19.76 19.36 -0.20
C LEU A 431 -20.90 18.97 -1.14
N PRO A 432 -21.14 19.74 -2.22
CA PRO A 432 -22.22 19.47 -3.17
C PRO A 432 -22.05 18.09 -3.85
N ARG A 433 -23.17 17.38 -4.04
CA ARG A 433 -23.19 16.04 -4.67
C ARG A 433 -22.82 16.08 -6.16
N ARG A 434 -23.20 17.15 -6.87
CA ARG A 434 -22.80 17.43 -8.26
C ARG A 434 -21.61 18.38 -8.23
N ARG A 435 -20.41 17.87 -8.48
CA ARG A 435 -19.14 18.64 -8.58
C ARG A 435 -18.16 17.91 -9.46
N GLY A 436 -17.07 18.54 -9.94
CA GLY A 436 -15.96 17.85 -10.61
C GLY A 436 -14.92 17.26 -9.63
N SER A 437 -13.67 17.06 -10.07
CA SER A 437 -12.57 16.73 -9.16
C SER A 437 -12.32 17.85 -8.16
N THR A 438 -12.09 17.51 -6.89
CA THR A 438 -11.87 18.51 -5.84
C THR A 438 -10.40 18.56 -5.48
N LEU A 439 -9.79 19.74 -5.56
CA LEU A 439 -8.44 19.97 -5.03
C LEU A 439 -8.55 20.57 -3.61
N VAL A 440 -8.01 19.86 -2.64
CA VAL A 440 -7.90 20.29 -1.25
C VAL A 440 -6.50 20.86 -1.03
N VAL A 441 -6.43 22.11 -0.60
CA VAL A 441 -5.19 22.79 -0.21
C VAL A 441 -5.33 23.17 1.25
N ALA A 442 -4.59 22.46 2.11
CA ALA A 442 -4.60 22.73 3.55
C ALA A 442 -3.34 23.49 3.98
N ASN A 443 -3.53 24.58 4.73
CA ASN A 443 -2.48 25.21 5.53
C ASN A 443 -2.76 24.88 6.99
N HIS A 444 -1.76 24.36 7.71
CA HIS A 444 -1.95 23.67 8.98
C HIS A 444 -2.11 24.65 10.15
N LEU A 445 -3.17 24.50 10.95
CA LEU A 445 -3.26 24.99 12.33
C LEU A 445 -2.64 23.95 13.28
N HIS A 446 -2.74 22.67 12.90
CA HIS A 446 -2.09 21.53 13.55
C HIS A 446 -1.70 20.46 12.52
N ASP A 447 -0.69 19.65 12.84
CA ASP A 447 -0.17 18.58 11.96
C ASP A 447 -1.27 17.57 11.52
N PHE A 448 -2.35 17.43 12.28
CA PHE A 448 -3.45 16.49 11.98
C PHE A 448 -4.39 16.95 10.86
N ASP A 449 -4.42 18.23 10.47
CA ASP A 449 -5.40 18.77 9.50
C ASP A 449 -5.41 18.01 8.17
N GLY A 450 -4.21 17.74 7.64
CA GLY A 450 -4.02 17.02 6.39
C GLY A 450 -4.41 15.54 6.45
N MET A 451 -4.59 14.97 7.64
CA MET A 451 -5.11 13.61 7.83
C MET A 451 -6.63 13.61 7.99
N ILE A 452 -7.18 14.61 8.68
CA ILE A 452 -8.61 14.70 8.99
C ILE A 452 -9.42 15.00 7.72
N LEU A 453 -9.11 16.09 7.03
CA LEU A 453 -10.02 16.57 5.98
C LEU A 453 -10.09 15.62 4.76
N PRO A 454 -8.98 15.14 4.18
CA PRO A 454 -9.05 14.26 3.02
C PRO A 454 -9.80 12.95 3.31
N ALA A 455 -9.61 12.36 4.50
CA ALA A 455 -10.28 11.13 4.88
C ALA A 455 -11.80 11.32 4.99
N TRP A 456 -12.28 12.39 5.65
CA TRP A 456 -13.71 12.67 5.79
C TRP A 456 -14.37 13.09 4.47
N LEU A 457 -13.69 13.89 3.64
CA LEU A 457 -14.21 14.33 2.34
C LEU A 457 -14.30 13.18 1.32
N THR A 458 -13.42 12.18 1.43
CA THR A 458 -13.45 10.99 0.57
C THR A 458 -14.74 10.18 0.79
N PHE A 459 -15.22 10.08 2.03
CA PHE A 459 -16.49 9.41 2.35
C PHE A 459 -17.72 10.28 2.06
N GLY A 460 -17.60 11.61 2.18
CA GLY A 460 -18.70 12.54 1.99
C GLY A 460 -19.02 12.91 0.53
N GLY A 461 -18.23 12.46 -0.45
CA GLY A 461 -18.34 12.87 -1.85
C GLY A 461 -18.59 11.72 -2.86
N PRO A 462 -18.87 12.04 -4.14
CA PRO A 462 -19.08 11.03 -5.18
C PRO A 462 -17.78 10.29 -5.52
N TRP A 463 -17.69 8.98 -5.23
CA TRP A 463 -16.47 8.17 -5.42
C TRP A 463 -15.96 8.07 -6.86
N ARG A 464 -16.80 8.42 -7.84
CA ARG A 464 -16.42 8.48 -9.26
C ARG A 464 -15.58 9.70 -9.61
N LYS A 465 -15.56 10.72 -8.75
CA LYS A 465 -14.79 11.96 -8.97
C LYS A 465 -13.72 12.11 -7.87
N PRO A 466 -12.43 12.06 -8.24
CA PRO A 466 -11.35 12.00 -7.27
C PRO A 466 -11.23 13.29 -6.44
N VAL A 467 -11.01 13.13 -5.13
CA VAL A 467 -10.46 14.19 -4.26
C VAL A 467 -8.93 14.13 -4.39
N TYR A 468 -8.33 15.28 -4.67
CA TYR A 468 -6.89 15.51 -4.69
C TYR A 468 -6.50 16.35 -3.48
N PHE A 469 -5.31 16.11 -2.94
CA PHE A 469 -4.79 16.83 -1.77
C PHE A 469 -3.41 17.38 -2.07
N ALA A 470 -3.21 18.69 -1.94
CA ALA A 470 -1.89 19.30 -2.03
C ALA A 470 -1.14 19.13 -0.71
N ALA A 471 0.09 18.62 -0.75
CA ALA A 471 0.92 18.36 0.41
C ALA A 471 2.38 18.79 0.16
N SER A 472 3.11 19.10 1.23
CA SER A 472 4.53 19.49 1.13
C SER A 472 5.34 18.47 0.33
N GLN A 473 6.27 18.98 -0.49
CA GLN A 473 7.24 18.18 -1.25
C GLN A 473 7.96 17.13 -0.39
N ARG A 474 8.20 17.42 0.90
CA ARG A 474 8.83 16.50 1.86
C ARG A 474 8.12 15.15 1.97
N LEU A 475 6.80 15.10 1.75
CA LEU A 475 6.02 13.86 1.76
C LEU A 475 6.45 12.86 0.67
N PHE A 476 7.03 13.37 -0.43
CA PHE A 476 7.41 12.61 -1.61
C PHE A 476 8.92 12.26 -1.64
N GLU A 477 9.63 12.52 -0.54
CA GLU A 477 11.04 12.24 -0.38
C GLU A 477 11.26 10.88 0.32
N PRO A 478 12.37 10.18 0.04
CA PRO A 478 12.67 8.92 0.71
C PRO A 478 12.91 9.13 2.21
N GLY A 479 12.38 8.23 3.03
CA GLY A 479 12.53 8.29 4.49
C GLY A 479 11.51 9.19 5.20
N PHE A 480 10.51 9.73 4.52
CA PHE A 480 9.43 10.51 5.16
C PHE A 480 8.80 9.78 6.36
N LEU A 481 8.58 8.47 6.26
CA LEU A 481 8.03 7.67 7.36
C LEU A 481 8.96 7.63 8.58
N ALA A 482 10.29 7.63 8.37
CA ALA A 482 11.26 7.68 9.47
C ALA A 482 11.20 9.01 10.22
N VAL A 483 10.91 10.11 9.52
CA VAL A 483 10.70 11.44 10.14
C VAL A 483 9.43 11.45 11.00
N ARG A 484 8.35 10.82 10.53
CA ARG A 484 7.08 10.76 11.28
C ARG A 484 7.08 9.74 12.41
N PHE A 485 7.89 8.70 12.33
CA PHE A 485 8.02 7.66 13.35
C PHE A 485 9.50 7.47 13.76
N PRO A 486 10.07 8.39 14.57
CA PRO A 486 11.49 8.36 14.93
C PRO A 486 11.94 7.04 15.56
N GLY A 487 11.09 6.42 16.39
CA GLY A 487 11.38 5.12 17.03
C GLY A 487 11.52 3.95 16.05
N LEU A 488 11.02 4.09 14.82
CA LEU A 488 11.14 3.09 13.75
C LEU A 488 12.09 3.56 12.63
N ALA A 489 12.81 4.67 12.81
CA ALA A 489 13.62 5.28 11.77
C ALA A 489 14.58 4.28 11.11
N ARG A 490 15.27 3.45 11.92
CA ARG A 490 16.21 2.40 11.45
C ARG A 490 15.66 1.54 10.31
N TRP A 491 14.37 1.24 10.31
CA TRP A 491 13.70 0.39 9.31
C TRP A 491 13.06 1.18 8.18
N LEU A 492 12.77 2.47 8.40
CA LEU A 492 11.93 3.28 7.52
C LEU A 492 12.75 4.25 6.64
N CYS A 493 14.03 4.52 6.94
CA CYS A 493 14.85 5.52 6.23
C CYS A 493 14.92 5.31 4.72
N GLY A 494 14.92 4.06 4.23
CA GLY A 494 15.02 3.74 2.81
C GLY A 494 13.69 3.70 2.04
N ILE A 495 12.55 3.82 2.72
CA ILE A 495 11.24 3.64 2.11
C ILE A 495 10.83 4.92 1.37
N ASN A 496 10.47 4.79 0.08
CA ASN A 496 9.97 5.89 -0.74
C ASN A 496 8.51 5.65 -1.13
N LEU A 497 7.61 6.50 -0.63
CA LEU A 497 6.17 6.42 -0.89
C LEU A 497 5.67 7.36 -2.00
N ARG A 498 6.55 8.05 -2.73
CA ARG A 498 6.21 9.00 -3.80
C ARG A 498 5.17 8.44 -4.77
N GLY A 499 5.38 7.22 -5.26
CA GLY A 499 4.49 6.56 -6.22
C GLY A 499 3.11 6.25 -5.63
N LEU A 500 3.04 5.89 -4.34
CA LEU A 500 1.79 5.63 -3.64
C LEU A 500 0.98 6.92 -3.48
N PHE A 501 1.60 7.97 -2.92
CA PHE A 501 0.97 9.29 -2.71
C PHE A 501 0.41 9.86 -4.01
N TRP A 502 1.16 9.75 -5.11
CA TRP A 502 0.69 10.18 -6.42
C TRP A 502 -0.57 9.46 -6.89
N ARG A 503 -0.62 8.13 -6.74
CA ARG A 503 -1.73 7.27 -7.16
C ARG A 503 -3.00 7.53 -6.36
N VAL A 504 -2.86 7.79 -5.07
CA VAL A 504 -4.01 8.04 -4.16
C VAL A 504 -4.54 9.47 -4.26
N GLY A 505 -3.91 10.33 -5.06
CA GLY A 505 -4.39 11.68 -5.36
C GLY A 505 -3.70 12.79 -4.57
N VAL A 506 -2.61 12.49 -3.87
CA VAL A 506 -1.80 13.54 -3.24
C VAL A 506 -0.90 14.19 -4.30
N ARG A 507 -0.75 15.51 -4.24
CA ARG A 507 0.05 16.31 -5.16
C ARG A 507 1.07 17.13 -4.39
N PRO A 508 2.34 17.13 -4.83
CA PRO A 508 3.37 17.87 -4.14
C PRO A 508 3.23 19.36 -4.39
N ILE A 509 3.54 20.14 -3.35
CA ILE A 509 3.79 21.57 -3.44
C ILE A 509 5.09 21.88 -2.70
N GLU A 510 6.01 22.56 -3.38
CA GLU A 510 7.22 23.07 -2.78
C GLU A 510 6.91 24.33 -1.96
N ASN A 511 7.11 24.26 -0.66
CA ASN A 511 6.82 25.33 0.28
C ASN A 511 8.07 25.94 0.94
N GLN A 512 9.24 25.33 0.81
CA GLN A 512 10.51 25.79 1.41
C GLN A 512 11.69 25.57 0.45
N PRO A 513 11.76 26.29 -0.68
CA PRO A 513 12.76 26.04 -1.71
C PRO A 513 14.20 26.40 -1.32
N LEU A 514 14.39 27.15 -0.22
CA LEU A 514 15.70 27.66 0.20
C LEU A 514 16.19 27.08 1.54
N SER A 515 15.32 26.38 2.26
CA SER A 515 15.63 25.80 3.58
C SER A 515 15.09 24.37 3.65
N ARG A 516 15.92 23.42 3.19
CA ARG A 516 15.60 21.99 3.18
C ARG A 516 16.63 21.22 3.99
N PRO A 517 16.29 20.03 4.51
CA PRO A 517 17.29 19.14 5.08
C PRO A 517 18.36 18.71 4.07
N LEU A 518 19.55 18.35 4.58
CA LEU A 518 20.64 17.78 3.75
C LEU A 518 20.15 16.56 2.94
N ALA A 519 19.29 15.73 3.53
CA ALA A 519 18.71 14.57 2.85
C ALA A 519 17.92 14.93 1.59
N SER A 520 17.20 16.05 1.58
CA SER A 520 16.41 16.51 0.45
C SER A 520 17.30 16.98 -0.71
N TYR A 521 18.37 17.72 -0.40
CA TYR A 521 19.37 18.10 -1.40
C TYR A 521 20.11 16.88 -1.96
N ALA A 522 20.44 15.91 -1.12
CA ALA A 522 21.04 14.67 -1.56
C ALA A 522 20.11 13.90 -2.53
N ASP A 523 18.80 13.83 -2.27
CA ASP A 523 17.85 13.17 -3.18
C ASP A 523 17.71 13.89 -4.50
N GLU A 524 17.72 15.23 -4.48
CA GLU A 524 17.61 16.05 -5.69
C GLU A 524 18.84 15.89 -6.58
N VAL A 525 20.04 16.07 -6.03
CA VAL A 525 21.29 15.87 -6.77
C VAL A 525 21.40 14.45 -7.27
N ARG A 526 21.05 13.44 -6.46
CA ARG A 526 21.08 12.03 -6.87
C ARG A 526 20.14 11.74 -8.04
N ARG A 527 18.99 12.40 -8.10
CA ARG A 527 18.04 12.26 -9.21
C ARG A 527 18.51 12.92 -10.51
N THR A 528 19.24 14.03 -10.42
CA THR A 528 19.69 14.79 -11.59
C THR A 528 21.07 14.36 -12.10
N ALA A 529 21.97 13.97 -11.19
CA ALA A 529 23.40 13.74 -11.47
C ALA A 529 23.90 12.34 -11.06
N GLY A 530 23.05 11.49 -10.48
CA GLY A 530 23.42 10.13 -10.07
C GLY A 530 24.03 10.03 -8.67
N ASP A 531 24.46 8.83 -8.27
CA ASP A 531 24.93 8.54 -6.92
C ASP A 531 26.42 8.89 -6.75
N LEU A 532 26.68 10.18 -6.50
CA LEU A 532 28.02 10.76 -6.41
C LEU A 532 28.59 10.69 -4.98
N PRO A 533 29.93 10.82 -4.80
CA PRO A 533 30.54 10.98 -3.47
C PRO A 533 30.08 12.26 -2.76
N LEU A 534 29.87 12.19 -1.44
CA LEU A 534 29.40 13.32 -0.63
C LEU A 534 30.32 14.54 -0.72
N GLY A 535 31.65 14.34 -0.67
CA GLY A 535 32.64 15.42 -0.74
C GLY A 535 32.66 16.17 -2.08
N LYS A 536 32.13 15.56 -3.16
CA LYS A 536 31.96 16.26 -4.45
C LYS A 536 30.75 17.18 -4.46
N VAL A 537 29.74 16.91 -3.63
CA VAL A 537 28.43 17.57 -3.68
C VAL A 537 28.27 18.58 -2.55
N PHE A 538 28.72 18.24 -1.35
CA PHE A 538 28.54 19.02 -0.13
C PHE A 538 29.84 19.67 0.34
N THR A 539 29.73 20.79 1.08
CA THR A 539 30.87 21.40 1.77
C THR A 539 31.41 20.46 2.87
N PRO A 540 32.70 20.58 3.27
CA PRO A 540 33.25 19.76 4.35
C PRO A 540 32.39 19.81 5.64
N ASP A 541 31.91 21.00 6.02
CA ASP A 541 31.03 21.19 7.19
C ASP A 541 29.67 20.46 7.05
N ALA A 542 29.13 20.38 5.83
CA ALA A 542 27.92 19.63 5.56
C ALA A 542 28.14 18.12 5.63
N VAL A 543 29.28 17.62 5.15
CA VAL A 543 29.64 16.21 5.26
C VAL A 543 29.92 15.82 6.71
N ALA A 544 30.62 16.67 7.47
CA ALA A 544 30.91 16.45 8.89
C ALA A 544 29.62 16.28 9.71
N ARG A 545 28.59 17.11 9.45
CA ARG A 545 27.26 16.98 10.07
C ARG A 545 26.60 15.62 9.82
N LEU A 546 26.87 14.96 8.69
CA LEU A 546 26.32 13.64 8.37
C LEU A 546 27.03 12.51 9.12
N GLY A 547 28.26 12.73 9.61
CA GLY A 547 29.11 11.70 10.21
C GLY A 547 29.37 10.53 9.26
N LEU A 548 29.64 10.86 8.00
CA LEU A 548 29.98 9.94 6.91
C LEU A 548 31.30 10.39 6.27
N PRO A 549 32.11 9.48 5.72
CA PRO A 549 33.34 9.87 5.04
C PRO A 549 33.03 10.54 3.68
N GLU A 550 33.93 11.39 3.19
CA GLU A 550 33.70 12.20 1.98
C GLU A 550 33.53 11.37 0.70
N ASP A 551 34.11 10.18 0.65
CA ASP A 551 34.03 9.22 -0.45
C ASP A 551 32.71 8.44 -0.46
N ALA A 552 31.93 8.48 0.64
CA ALA A 552 30.65 7.77 0.71
C ALA A 552 29.67 8.29 -0.36
N PRO A 553 28.87 7.40 -0.98
CA PRO A 553 27.89 7.82 -1.97
C PRO A 553 26.73 8.59 -1.33
N LEU A 554 26.05 9.46 -2.10
CA LEU A 554 24.84 10.17 -1.66
C LEU A 554 23.78 9.22 -1.08
N SER A 555 23.65 8.00 -1.60
CA SER A 555 22.74 6.97 -1.09
C SER A 555 23.00 6.56 0.36
N ALA A 556 24.21 6.79 0.89
CA ALA A 556 24.55 6.52 2.28
C ALA A 556 23.78 7.43 3.26
N VAL A 557 23.27 8.58 2.80
CA VAL A 557 22.48 9.51 3.62
C VAL A 557 21.20 8.86 4.18
N TRP A 558 20.64 7.84 3.51
CA TRP A 558 19.46 7.11 3.99
C TRP A 558 19.79 5.91 4.89
N ARG A 559 21.05 5.75 5.30
CA ARG A 559 21.43 4.74 6.31
C ARG A 559 21.26 5.30 7.70
N TYR A 560 20.83 4.47 8.64
CA TYR A 560 20.83 4.82 10.05
C TYR A 560 22.27 4.73 10.61
N PRO A 561 22.77 5.69 11.41
CA PRO A 561 22.07 6.88 11.95
C PRO A 561 22.22 8.16 11.10
N ALA A 562 22.97 8.12 9.99
CA ALA A 562 23.23 9.30 9.14
C ALA A 562 21.96 10.03 8.70
N PHE A 563 20.89 9.30 8.38
CA PHE A 563 19.59 9.88 7.99
C PHE A 563 19.01 10.83 9.04
N VAL A 564 19.17 10.51 10.33
CA VAL A 564 18.65 11.34 11.43
C VAL A 564 19.40 12.67 11.47
N ARG A 565 20.73 12.63 11.34
CA ARG A 565 21.57 13.83 11.26
C ARG A 565 21.29 14.65 9.99
N ALA A 566 20.99 13.96 8.89
CA ALA A 566 20.65 14.59 7.61
C ALA A 566 19.31 15.35 7.62
N GLN A 567 18.50 15.24 8.69
CA GLN A 567 17.29 16.05 8.88
C GLN A 567 17.57 17.48 9.36
N ALA A 568 18.81 17.80 9.74
CA ALA A 568 19.20 19.14 10.16
C ALA A 568 18.90 20.17 9.04
N PRO A 569 18.43 21.39 9.40
CA PRO A 569 18.23 22.47 8.43
C PRO A 569 19.51 22.76 7.63
N ALA A 570 19.38 22.88 6.32
CA ALA A 570 20.48 23.19 5.41
C ALA A 570 20.05 24.24 4.38
N SER A 571 21.04 24.93 3.82
CA SER A 571 20.87 25.95 2.80
C SER A 571 21.59 25.57 1.51
N LEU A 572 21.34 26.32 0.44
CA LEU A 572 22.07 26.13 -0.83
C LEU A 572 23.59 26.34 -0.68
N VAL A 573 24.04 27.06 0.35
CA VAL A 573 25.47 27.30 0.61
C VAL A 573 26.18 26.00 0.99
N ASP A 574 25.45 25.02 1.55
CA ASP A 574 25.98 23.70 1.92
C ASP A 574 26.34 22.83 0.69
N LEU A 575 25.93 23.24 -0.52
CA LEU A 575 26.30 22.56 -1.77
C LEU A 575 27.49 23.24 -2.46
N ARG A 576 28.34 22.45 -3.11
CA ARG A 576 29.41 22.90 -4.01
C ARG A 576 28.86 23.18 -5.43
N GLU A 577 29.57 24.02 -6.18
CA GLU A 577 29.32 24.13 -7.63
C GLU A 577 29.84 22.88 -8.37
N PRO A 578 29.19 22.44 -9.47
CA PRO A 578 28.05 23.06 -10.17
C PRO A 578 26.66 22.68 -9.60
N TYR A 579 26.60 21.85 -8.55
CA TYR A 579 25.36 21.27 -8.03
C TYR A 579 24.46 22.30 -7.35
N ARG A 580 25.06 23.28 -6.66
CA ARG A 580 24.35 24.43 -6.09
C ARG A 580 23.51 25.15 -7.16
N SER A 581 24.14 25.54 -8.28
CA SER A 581 23.44 26.20 -9.38
C SER A 581 22.43 25.29 -10.08
N ALA A 582 22.72 24.00 -10.20
CA ALA A 582 21.80 23.02 -10.77
C ALA A 582 20.52 22.85 -9.93
N VAL A 583 20.65 22.67 -8.61
CA VAL A 583 19.53 22.55 -7.67
C VAL A 583 18.69 23.83 -7.68
N ARG A 584 19.32 25.01 -7.69
CA ARG A 584 18.61 26.29 -7.77
C ARG A 584 17.74 26.39 -9.03
N ARG A 585 18.24 25.97 -10.20
CA ARG A 585 17.46 25.95 -11.45
C ARG A 585 16.35 24.90 -11.42
N ALA A 586 16.65 23.71 -10.92
CA ALA A 586 15.70 22.61 -10.80
C ALA A 586 14.50 23.00 -9.92
N ALA A 587 14.75 23.61 -8.75
CA ALA A 587 13.70 24.07 -7.84
C ALA A 587 12.69 25.01 -8.53
N ARG A 588 13.15 25.98 -9.34
CA ARG A 588 12.26 26.90 -10.07
C ARG A 588 11.39 26.16 -11.11
N SER A 589 12.00 25.25 -11.87
CA SER A 589 11.26 24.44 -12.85
C SER A 589 10.22 23.52 -12.19
N GLN A 590 10.58 22.95 -11.03
CA GLN A 590 9.72 22.08 -10.25
C GLN A 590 8.50 22.83 -9.70
N ILE A 591 8.69 24.00 -9.10
CA ILE A 591 7.59 24.83 -8.60
C ILE A 591 6.61 25.17 -9.72
N SER A 592 7.14 25.56 -10.88
CA SER A 592 6.33 25.92 -12.06
C SER A 592 5.51 24.72 -12.57
N ALA A 593 6.13 23.54 -12.65
CA ALA A 593 5.46 22.31 -13.07
C ALA A 593 4.38 21.85 -12.07
N GLN A 594 4.66 21.95 -10.77
CA GLN A 594 3.69 21.63 -9.72
C GLN A 594 2.47 22.55 -9.78
N LEU A 595 2.70 23.87 -9.92
CA LEU A 595 1.62 24.84 -10.02
C LEU A 595 0.75 24.59 -11.27
N ALA A 596 1.38 24.36 -12.43
CA ALA A 596 0.66 24.04 -13.67
C ALA A 596 -0.18 22.77 -13.55
N GLU A 597 0.29 21.76 -12.82
CA GLU A 597 -0.52 20.56 -12.55
C GLU A 597 -1.72 20.85 -11.66
N LEU A 598 -1.55 21.60 -10.57
CA LEU A 598 -2.66 21.98 -9.69
C LEU A 598 -3.70 22.81 -10.43
N ILE A 599 -3.27 23.74 -11.30
CA ILE A 599 -4.16 24.53 -12.16
C ILE A 599 -4.98 23.62 -13.07
N ARG A 600 -4.35 22.68 -13.79
CA ARG A 600 -5.08 21.73 -14.65
C ARG A 600 -6.10 20.89 -13.90
N LEU A 601 -5.81 20.50 -12.65
CA LEU A 601 -6.75 19.72 -11.83
C LEU A 601 -7.98 20.52 -11.41
N VAL A 602 -7.80 21.82 -11.18
CA VAL A 602 -8.89 22.76 -10.89
C VAL A 602 -9.71 23.01 -12.16
N GLU A 603 -9.05 23.27 -13.30
CA GLU A 603 -9.71 23.49 -14.60
C GLU A 603 -10.51 22.26 -15.07
N ALA A 604 -10.04 21.05 -14.79
CA ALA A 604 -10.73 19.81 -15.16
C ALA A 604 -11.94 19.45 -14.26
N GLY A 605 -12.26 20.22 -13.21
CA GLY A 605 -13.28 19.80 -12.25
C GLY A 605 -13.75 20.79 -11.17
N GLY A 606 -13.43 22.07 -11.26
CA GLY A 606 -14.26 23.18 -10.75
C GLY A 606 -14.43 23.33 -9.24
N THR A 607 -13.66 22.67 -8.36
CA THR A 607 -13.80 22.92 -6.90
C THR A 607 -12.46 23.01 -6.17
N LEU A 608 -12.20 24.19 -5.60
CA LEU A 608 -11.07 24.48 -4.72
C LEU A 608 -11.53 24.50 -3.27
N PHE A 609 -10.89 23.70 -2.42
CA PHE A 609 -11.18 23.61 -0.99
C PHE A 609 -9.96 24.08 -0.20
N LEU A 610 -10.12 25.13 0.60
CA LEU A 610 -9.04 25.83 1.28
C LEU A 610 -9.16 25.68 2.81
N THR A 611 -8.06 25.46 3.51
CA THR A 611 -8.00 25.70 4.97
C THR A 611 -6.89 26.68 5.31
N PRO A 612 -7.10 27.99 5.17
CA PRO A 612 -6.04 28.97 5.41
C PRO A 612 -5.92 29.39 6.88
N GLU A 613 -5.52 28.49 7.79
CA GLU A 613 -5.24 28.90 9.17
C GLU A 613 -3.84 28.49 9.62
N GLY A 614 -2.93 29.45 9.66
CA GLY A 614 -1.69 29.37 10.42
C GLY A 614 -1.20 30.77 10.75
N ARG A 615 -0.82 31.02 12.02
CA ARG A 615 0.07 32.13 12.37
C ARG A 615 1.53 31.66 12.26
N TYR A 616 2.37 32.60 11.85
CA TYR A 616 3.80 32.52 11.55
C TYR A 616 4.63 31.92 12.72
N SER A 617 5.65 31.11 12.40
CA SER A 617 6.80 30.93 13.33
C SER A 617 7.70 32.18 13.26
N PRO A 618 8.61 32.40 14.23
CA PRO A 618 9.57 33.53 14.21
C PRO A 618 10.42 33.62 12.94
N ASP A 619 10.59 32.52 12.21
CA ASP A 619 11.34 32.44 10.95
C ASP A 619 10.43 32.26 9.71
N GLY A 620 9.14 32.03 9.94
CA GLY A 620 8.01 32.69 9.26
C GLY A 620 7.84 32.71 7.74
N TYR A 621 8.64 32.03 6.91
CA TYR A 621 8.48 32.14 5.45
C TYR A 621 7.20 31.46 4.92
N VAL A 622 6.10 32.21 4.87
CA VAL A 622 4.88 31.96 4.05
C VAL A 622 4.68 33.09 3.03
N HIS A 623 5.71 33.88 2.70
CA HIS A 623 5.57 34.95 1.72
C HIS A 623 5.33 34.43 0.28
N ARG A 624 5.84 33.25 -0.09
CA ARG A 624 5.85 32.80 -1.50
C ARG A 624 4.69 31.89 -1.90
N PHE A 625 4.04 31.17 -0.97
CA PHE A 625 2.86 30.34 -1.31
C PHE A 625 1.60 31.17 -1.60
N ARG A 626 1.52 32.41 -1.09
CA ARG A 626 0.50 33.38 -1.49
C ARG A 626 0.39 33.55 -3.01
N MET A 627 1.51 33.44 -3.73
CA MET A 627 1.53 33.58 -5.19
C MET A 627 0.81 32.44 -5.92
N ALA A 628 0.70 31.24 -5.32
CA ALA A 628 -0.04 30.12 -5.92
C ALA A 628 -1.55 30.22 -5.67
N PHE A 629 -1.98 30.87 -4.58
CA PHE A 629 -3.40 30.99 -4.22
C PHE A 629 -4.18 31.84 -5.22
N GLY A 630 -3.67 33.00 -5.64
CA GLY A 630 -4.37 33.87 -6.61
C GLY A 630 -4.75 33.14 -7.91
N PRO A 631 -3.79 32.52 -8.62
CA PRO A 631 -4.05 31.77 -9.86
C PRO A 631 -5.00 30.58 -9.69
N LEU A 632 -4.94 29.87 -8.56
CA LEU A 632 -5.82 28.73 -8.26
C LEU A 632 -7.24 29.20 -7.90
N PHE A 633 -7.34 30.27 -7.12
CA PHE A 633 -8.62 30.87 -6.72
C PHE A 633 -9.35 31.45 -7.92
N ALA A 634 -8.67 32.19 -8.80
CA ALA A 634 -9.28 32.80 -9.99
C ALA A 634 -9.85 31.78 -10.99
N ARG A 635 -9.28 30.57 -11.06
CA ARG A 635 -9.66 29.53 -12.04
C ARG A 635 -10.67 28.50 -11.50
N ALA A 636 -10.93 28.49 -10.19
CA ALA A 636 -11.89 27.56 -9.60
C ALA A 636 -13.33 28.05 -9.79
N GLU A 637 -14.21 27.16 -10.23
CA GLU A 637 -15.64 27.46 -10.41
C GLU A 637 -16.38 27.62 -9.07
N HIS A 638 -16.03 26.78 -8.08
CA HIS A 638 -16.56 26.82 -6.73
C HIS A 638 -15.46 26.83 -5.67
N HIS A 639 -15.68 27.63 -4.61
CA HIS A 639 -14.75 27.82 -3.51
C HIS A 639 -15.38 27.37 -2.20
N PHE A 640 -14.65 26.57 -1.43
CA PHE A 640 -15.07 26.14 -0.10
C PHE A 640 -13.94 26.36 0.90
N ILE A 641 -14.32 26.66 2.13
CA ILE A 641 -13.41 26.72 3.28
C ILE A 641 -13.80 25.68 4.33
N ALA A 642 -12.81 25.20 5.08
CA ALA A 642 -13.05 24.53 6.36
C ALA A 642 -12.45 25.37 7.48
N ALA A 643 -13.30 25.88 8.36
CA ALA A 643 -12.89 26.51 9.61
C ALA A 643 -12.76 25.43 10.69
N LEU A 644 -11.59 25.34 11.32
CA LEU A 644 -11.28 24.31 12.32
C LEU A 644 -11.05 24.94 13.70
N THR A 645 -11.42 24.20 14.75
CA THR A 645 -11.05 24.56 16.12
C THR A 645 -10.74 23.31 16.93
N TYR A 646 -9.86 23.47 17.92
CA TYR A 646 -9.43 22.39 18.80
C TYR A 646 -9.89 22.64 20.23
N ASP A 647 -10.33 21.56 20.90
CA ASP A 647 -10.64 21.59 22.32
C ASP A 647 -9.82 20.51 23.06
N PRO A 648 -8.71 20.89 23.73
CA PRO A 648 -7.87 19.95 24.44
C PRO A 648 -8.48 19.44 25.75
N PHE A 649 -9.41 20.17 26.39
CA PHE A 649 -9.80 19.90 27.78
C PHE A 649 -11.24 19.41 27.98
N ALA A 650 -12.17 19.73 27.08
CA ALA A 650 -13.57 19.34 27.26
C ALA A 650 -13.81 17.83 27.14
N PHE A 651 -12.87 17.06 26.57
CA PHE A 651 -13.03 15.64 26.28
C PHE A 651 -11.77 14.83 26.61
N ARG A 652 -11.94 13.52 26.82
CA ARG A 652 -10.81 12.59 27.08
C ARG A 652 -9.84 12.51 25.88
N ARG A 653 -10.39 12.51 24.66
CA ARG A 653 -9.66 12.60 23.37
C ARG A 653 -9.66 14.06 22.92
N LEU A 654 -8.69 14.48 22.10
CA LEU A 654 -8.66 15.83 21.55
C LEU A 654 -9.94 16.13 20.76
N GLY A 655 -10.72 17.15 21.16
CA GLY A 655 -11.89 17.57 20.42
C GLY A 655 -11.48 18.34 19.17
N VAL A 656 -12.04 17.99 18.02
CA VAL A 656 -11.80 18.71 16.75
C VAL A 656 -13.13 18.99 16.10
N TRP A 657 -13.35 20.25 15.77
CA TRP A 657 -14.57 20.72 15.11
C TRP A 657 -14.22 21.36 13.79
N VAL A 658 -14.93 20.96 12.74
CA VAL A 658 -14.73 21.43 11.38
C VAL A 658 -16.05 21.94 10.84
N ARG A 659 -16.08 23.17 10.33
CA ARG A 659 -17.24 23.74 9.65
C ARG A 659 -16.90 24.03 8.19
N ILE A 660 -17.60 23.36 7.28
CA ILE A 660 -17.42 23.51 5.83
C ILE A 660 -18.41 24.53 5.29
N LEU A 661 -17.92 25.56 4.61
CA LEU A 661 -18.72 26.67 4.07
C LEU A 661 -18.33 26.97 2.62
N SER A 662 -19.29 27.39 1.81
CA SER A 662 -19.02 27.96 0.48
C SER A 662 -18.54 29.41 0.61
N VAL A 663 -17.59 29.80 -0.23
CA VAL A 663 -17.07 31.17 -0.27
C VAL A 663 -17.66 31.89 -1.49
N PRO A 664 -18.42 32.98 -1.30
CA PRO A 664 -18.87 33.84 -2.39
C PRO A 664 -17.69 34.49 -3.13
N ARG A 665 -17.86 34.82 -4.41
CA ARG A 665 -16.85 35.58 -5.17
C ARG A 665 -16.68 36.98 -4.53
N GLY A 666 -15.43 37.43 -4.39
CA GLY A 666 -15.10 38.72 -3.79
C GLY A 666 -15.04 38.75 -2.25
N ALA A 667 -15.42 37.67 -1.57
CA ALA A 667 -15.38 37.63 -0.11
C ALA A 667 -13.95 37.52 0.44
N ASP A 668 -13.67 38.23 1.54
CA ASP A 668 -12.42 38.06 2.30
C ASP A 668 -12.39 36.67 2.95
N LEU A 669 -11.66 35.76 2.30
CA LEU A 669 -11.44 34.38 2.70
C LEU A 669 -10.85 34.26 4.12
N LEU A 670 -9.86 35.09 4.47
CA LEU A 670 -9.19 35.00 5.77
C LEU A 670 -10.13 35.45 6.88
N ARG A 671 -10.90 36.51 6.65
CA ARG A 671 -11.94 36.96 7.58
C ARG A 671 -13.03 35.92 7.75
N MET A 672 -13.62 35.43 6.65
CA MET A 672 -14.69 34.43 6.69
C MET A 672 -14.29 33.20 7.48
N LEU A 673 -13.06 32.73 7.28
CA LEU A 673 -12.53 31.56 7.95
C LEU A 673 -12.39 31.76 9.46
N ARG A 674 -11.80 32.88 9.89
CA ARG A 674 -11.69 33.25 11.32
C ARG A 674 -13.06 33.38 11.97
N ALA A 675 -13.98 34.11 11.33
CA ALA A 675 -15.34 34.33 11.81
C ALA A 675 -16.16 33.03 11.92
N SER A 676 -15.81 32.03 11.11
CA SER A 676 -16.56 30.78 11.00
C SER A 676 -16.08 29.67 11.94
N ARG A 677 -14.97 29.89 12.68
CA ARG A 677 -14.46 28.93 13.67
C ARG A 677 -15.51 28.68 14.75
N PRO A 678 -15.84 27.41 15.05
CA PRO A 678 -16.69 27.12 16.20
C PRO A 678 -16.03 27.56 17.51
N VAL A 679 -16.80 28.13 18.43
CA VAL A 679 -16.37 28.48 19.78
C VAL A 679 -16.52 27.27 20.70
N THR A 680 -15.43 26.89 21.36
CA THR A 680 -15.32 25.67 22.18
C THR A 680 -15.56 25.92 23.68
N PRO A 681 -15.97 24.89 24.46
CA PRO A 681 -16.12 24.97 25.91
C PRO A 681 -14.86 25.48 26.62
N SER A 682 -13.69 25.00 26.23
CA SER A 682 -12.44 25.41 26.86
C SER A 682 -12.15 26.90 26.68
N GLN A 683 -12.44 27.46 25.50
CA GLN A 683 -12.27 28.89 25.22
C GLN A 683 -13.16 29.76 26.10
N VAL A 684 -14.46 29.46 26.18
CA VAL A 684 -15.41 30.27 26.96
C VAL A 684 -15.21 30.11 28.46
N VAL A 685 -14.83 28.90 28.94
CA VAL A 685 -14.51 28.67 30.35
C VAL A 685 -13.27 29.49 30.74
N LEU A 686 -12.20 29.46 29.94
CA LEU A 686 -11.02 30.28 30.18
C LEU A 686 -11.34 31.77 30.12
N HIS A 687 -12.19 32.21 29.19
CA HIS A 687 -12.56 33.62 29.08
C HIS A 687 -13.26 34.14 30.34
N VAL A 688 -14.15 33.32 30.93
CA VAL A 688 -14.84 33.66 32.19
C VAL A 688 -13.89 33.63 33.38
N LEU A 689 -12.96 32.67 33.42
CA LEU A 689 -11.98 32.55 34.51
C LEU A 689 -10.89 33.64 34.47
N LEU A 690 -10.54 34.14 33.27
CA LEU A 690 -9.39 35.03 33.03
C LEU A 690 -9.81 36.42 32.54
N ARG A 691 -11.02 36.88 32.88
CA ARG A 691 -11.63 38.12 32.37
C ARG A 691 -10.60 39.27 32.23
N PRO A 692 -10.48 39.90 31.04
CA PRO A 692 -9.52 40.98 30.82
C PRO A 692 -9.90 42.31 31.50
N ASP A 693 -11.15 42.46 31.97
CA ASP A 693 -11.78 43.79 32.10
C ASP A 693 -11.81 44.35 33.54
N GLY A 694 -10.95 43.87 34.46
CA GLY A 694 -10.64 44.57 35.72
C GLY A 694 -11.79 44.91 36.69
N SER A 695 -13.01 44.41 36.50
CA SER A 695 -14.22 44.84 37.23
C SER A 695 -14.77 43.81 38.24
N GLY A 696 -13.92 42.90 38.72
CA GLY A 696 -14.13 42.06 39.91
C GLY A 696 -12.90 42.16 40.83
N PRO A 697 -13.03 41.99 42.15
CA PRO A 697 -12.14 42.61 43.12
C PRO A 697 -10.70 42.09 42.99
N GLY A 698 -9.81 42.98 42.53
CA GLY A 698 -8.35 42.81 42.58
C GLY A 698 -7.79 41.83 41.57
N GLY A 699 -6.78 42.27 40.80
CA GLY A 699 -5.97 41.40 39.96
C GLY A 699 -5.31 40.30 40.79
N THR A 700 -5.95 39.15 40.90
CA THR A 700 -5.41 37.87 41.39
C THR A 700 -6.51 36.81 41.23
N SER A 701 -6.24 35.77 40.44
CA SER A 701 -6.83 34.42 40.56
C SER A 701 -8.26 34.34 41.12
N ALA A 702 -9.27 34.83 40.39
CA ALA A 702 -10.65 34.81 40.85
C ALA A 702 -11.09 33.38 41.20
N ARG A 703 -11.33 33.16 42.49
CA ARG A 703 -11.83 31.91 43.07
C ARG A 703 -13.31 31.77 42.72
N MET A 704 -13.64 30.98 41.70
CA MET A 704 -15.02 30.76 41.24
C MET A 704 -15.48 29.32 41.43
N THR A 705 -16.76 29.13 41.80
CA THR A 705 -17.36 27.79 41.84
C THR A 705 -17.72 27.30 40.44
N ALA A 706 -17.95 25.99 40.28
CA ALA A 706 -18.42 25.44 39.01
C ALA A 706 -19.76 26.06 38.54
N SER A 707 -20.62 26.46 39.48
CA SER A 707 -21.91 27.10 39.18
C SER A 707 -21.72 28.51 38.65
N ASP A 708 -20.83 29.29 39.28
CA ASP A 708 -20.53 30.67 38.87
C ASP A 708 -19.90 30.71 37.49
N ILE A 709 -18.97 29.78 37.22
CA ILE A 709 -18.34 29.64 35.90
C ILE A 709 -19.41 29.30 34.85
N ALA A 710 -20.33 28.39 35.16
CA ALA A 710 -21.39 28.03 34.23
C ALA A 710 -22.36 29.21 33.96
N ALA A 711 -22.74 29.97 34.99
CA ALA A 711 -23.54 31.18 34.82
C ALA A 711 -22.80 32.25 33.99
N GLY A 712 -21.51 32.45 34.24
CA GLY A 712 -20.65 33.34 33.46
C GLY A 712 -20.55 32.92 31.99
N VAL A 713 -20.39 31.62 31.72
CA VAL A 713 -20.34 31.08 30.35
C VAL A 713 -21.69 31.29 29.65
N ALA A 714 -22.82 31.09 30.33
CA ALA A 714 -24.14 31.33 29.78
C ALA A 714 -24.33 32.81 29.38
N ARG A 715 -23.94 33.74 30.25
CA ARG A 715 -23.97 35.19 29.96
C ARG A 715 -23.09 35.56 28.78
N TYR A 716 -21.86 35.05 28.74
CA TYR A 716 -20.95 35.34 27.63
C TYR A 716 -21.45 34.80 26.29
N ILE A 717 -21.97 33.57 26.25
CA ILE A 717 -22.56 33.00 25.03
C ILE A 717 -23.74 33.84 24.53
N ALA A 718 -24.56 34.39 25.43
CA ALA A 718 -25.68 35.27 25.06
C ALA A 718 -25.22 36.62 24.49
N GLN A 719 -24.01 37.06 24.81
CA GLN A 719 -23.40 38.31 24.30
C GLN A 719 -22.65 38.12 22.98
N LEU A 720 -22.39 36.88 22.55
CA LEU A 720 -21.69 36.64 21.28
C LEU A 720 -22.55 37.10 20.09
N PRO A 721 -21.92 37.63 19.02
CA PRO A 721 -22.64 37.96 17.79
C PRO A 721 -23.42 36.73 17.26
N PRO A 722 -24.63 36.90 16.70
CA PRO A 722 -25.47 35.79 16.24
C PRO A 722 -24.83 34.95 15.12
N THR A 723 -23.85 35.51 14.40
CA THR A 723 -23.07 34.84 13.36
C THR A 723 -22.04 33.86 13.91
N VAL A 724 -21.64 33.99 15.19
CA VAL A 724 -20.65 33.13 15.84
C VAL A 724 -21.26 31.75 16.14
N SER A 725 -20.62 30.72 15.60
CA SER A 725 -21.04 29.34 15.84
C SER A 725 -20.49 28.84 17.18
N VAL A 726 -21.37 28.40 18.08
CA VAL A 726 -20.99 27.76 19.35
C VAL A 726 -21.24 26.26 19.24
N VAL A 727 -20.32 25.44 19.74
CA VAL A 727 -20.46 23.98 19.60
C VAL A 727 -21.75 23.46 20.28
N PRO A 728 -22.43 22.46 19.69
CA PRO A 728 -23.69 21.89 20.20
C PRO A 728 -23.71 21.48 21.67
N GLU A 729 -22.58 21.05 22.23
CA GLU A 729 -22.44 20.60 23.62
C GLU A 729 -22.77 21.68 24.65
N LEU A 730 -22.45 22.94 24.34
CA LEU A 730 -22.78 24.07 25.21
C LEU A 730 -24.27 24.40 25.14
N ARG A 731 -24.91 24.19 23.98
CA ARG A 731 -26.35 24.42 23.77
C ARG A 731 -27.23 23.34 24.43
N ARG A 732 -26.82 22.06 24.34
CA ARG A 732 -27.63 20.92 24.83
C ARG A 732 -27.51 20.64 26.32
N GLY A 733 -26.46 21.14 26.98
CA GLY A 733 -26.16 20.75 28.36
C GLY A 733 -25.00 21.52 28.95
N LEU A 734 -25.18 22.85 29.09
CA LEU A 734 -24.14 23.80 29.52
C LEU A 734 -23.46 23.37 30.83
N GLN A 735 -24.24 23.15 31.90
CA GLN A 735 -23.73 22.79 33.22
C GLN A 735 -22.86 21.52 33.19
N ARG A 736 -23.33 20.47 32.51
CA ARG A 736 -22.61 19.21 32.37
C ARG A 736 -21.32 19.37 31.57
N THR A 737 -21.36 20.18 30.51
CA THR A 737 -20.20 20.47 29.65
C THR A 737 -19.14 21.27 30.41
N VAL A 738 -19.53 22.33 31.13
CA VAL A 738 -18.60 23.14 31.95
C VAL A 738 -17.94 22.28 33.02
N ARG A 739 -18.70 21.52 33.82
CA ARG A 739 -18.15 20.61 34.83
C ARG A 739 -17.18 19.57 34.24
N ARG A 740 -17.43 19.12 33.01
CA ARG A 740 -16.53 18.18 32.32
C ARG A 740 -15.24 18.88 31.88
N THR A 741 -15.33 20.08 31.32
CA THR A 741 -14.17 20.90 30.92
C THR A 741 -13.28 21.23 32.11
N LEU A 742 -13.86 21.69 33.23
CA LEU A 742 -13.12 21.98 34.46
C LEU A 742 -12.36 20.75 34.97
N ARG A 743 -13.01 19.57 35.02
CA ARG A 743 -12.33 18.31 35.36
C ARG A 743 -11.18 17.98 34.42
N GLY A 744 -11.33 18.26 33.12
CA GLY A 744 -10.29 18.06 32.12
C GLY A 744 -9.08 18.98 32.32
N MET A 745 -9.33 20.26 32.61
CA MET A 745 -8.31 21.26 32.92
C MET A 745 -7.56 20.93 34.22
N VAL A 746 -8.28 20.51 35.27
CA VAL A 746 -7.67 20.08 36.54
C VAL A 746 -6.79 18.84 36.36
N ARG A 747 -7.26 17.84 35.60
CA ARG A 747 -6.47 16.64 35.30
C ARG A 747 -5.16 16.95 34.57
N ARG A 748 -5.11 18.07 33.83
CA ARG A 748 -3.94 18.52 33.07
C ARG A 748 -3.08 19.52 33.82
N GLY A 749 -3.46 19.89 35.05
CA GLY A 749 -2.74 20.87 35.87
C GLY A 749 -2.92 22.33 35.44
N ILE A 750 -3.78 22.59 34.44
CA ILE A 750 -4.11 23.95 33.97
C ILE A 750 -4.91 24.70 35.05
N LEU A 751 -5.75 23.97 35.79
CA LEU A 751 -6.48 24.48 36.94
C LEU A 751 -6.17 23.64 38.18
N VAL A 752 -6.26 24.25 39.36
CA VAL A 752 -6.25 23.57 40.67
C VAL A 752 -7.63 23.73 41.28
N ARG A 753 -8.15 22.65 41.88
CA ARG A 753 -9.42 22.64 42.62
C ARG A 753 -9.13 22.68 44.12
N GLU A 754 -9.62 23.71 44.80
CA GLU A 754 -9.55 23.88 46.26
C GLU A 754 -11.00 23.85 46.79
N GLY A 755 -11.45 22.72 47.33
CA GLY A 755 -12.87 22.54 47.69
C GLY A 755 -13.79 22.58 46.46
N ASP A 756 -14.75 23.50 46.44
CA ASP A 756 -15.65 23.70 45.28
C ASP A 756 -15.20 24.83 44.34
N VAL A 757 -14.02 25.39 44.60
CA VAL A 757 -13.47 26.55 43.90
C VAL A 757 -12.35 26.13 42.95
N TYR A 758 -12.25 26.81 41.81
CA TYR A 758 -11.21 26.60 40.80
C TYR A 758 -10.30 27.82 40.68
N ARG A 759 -8.99 27.59 40.51
CA ARG A 759 -7.98 28.62 40.21
C ARG A 759 -7.00 28.15 39.14
N LEU A 760 -6.23 29.06 38.55
CA LEU A 760 -5.12 28.69 37.66
C LEU A 760 -4.09 27.81 38.38
N GLY A 761 -3.69 26.75 37.71
CA GLY A 761 -2.59 25.88 38.12
C GLY A 761 -1.26 26.29 37.51
N PRO A 762 -0.16 25.62 37.89
CA PRO A 762 1.19 25.96 37.45
C PRO A 762 1.51 25.47 36.03
N VAL A 763 0.65 24.66 35.42
CA VAL A 763 0.88 24.11 34.08
C VAL A 763 0.26 25.02 33.02
N HIS A 764 1.06 25.46 32.07
CA HIS A 764 0.63 26.33 30.96
C HIS A 764 0.77 25.67 29.58
N THR A 765 1.30 24.44 29.51
CA THR A 765 1.56 23.73 28.25
C THR A 765 0.68 22.50 28.11
N ASP A 766 0.44 22.05 26.87
CA ASP A 766 -0.16 20.75 26.58
C ASP A 766 0.75 19.96 25.63
N PRO A 767 1.09 18.69 25.94
CA PRO A 767 2.01 17.90 25.12
C PRO A 767 1.49 17.63 23.69
N ARG A 768 0.19 17.81 23.44
CA ARG A 768 -0.39 17.73 22.09
C ARG A 768 -0.12 18.99 21.26
N PHE A 769 0.37 20.07 21.86
CA PHE A 769 0.66 21.36 21.25
C PHE A 769 2.10 21.80 21.60
N PRO A 770 3.13 21.09 21.11
CA PRO A 770 4.52 21.29 21.55
C PRO A 770 5.11 22.66 21.18
N HIS A 771 4.52 23.37 20.21
CA HIS A 771 4.95 24.70 19.78
C HIS A 771 4.16 25.84 20.42
N VAL A 772 3.24 25.53 21.32
CA VAL A 772 2.40 26.52 22.01
C VAL A 772 2.94 26.70 23.43
N PRO A 773 3.59 27.84 23.74
CA PRO A 773 4.21 28.07 25.04
C PRO A 773 3.17 28.24 26.16
N ASP A 774 2.02 28.85 25.84
CA ASP A 774 0.87 28.94 26.74
C ASP A 774 -0.42 28.55 26.01
N ILE A 775 -0.98 27.40 26.37
CA ILE A 775 -2.18 26.84 25.75
C ILE A 775 -3.45 27.64 26.10
N SER A 776 -3.51 28.24 27.29
CA SER A 776 -4.65 29.02 27.75
C SER A 776 -4.72 30.34 27.00
N ALA A 777 -3.59 31.04 26.89
CA ALA A 777 -3.46 32.27 26.11
C ALA A 777 -3.75 32.02 24.62
N TRP A 778 -3.24 30.91 24.07
CA TRP A 778 -3.49 30.54 22.67
C TRP A 778 -4.98 30.32 22.37
N LEU A 779 -5.70 29.61 23.26
CA LEU A 779 -7.15 29.39 23.12
C LEU A 779 -7.93 30.69 23.21
N LEU A 780 -7.58 31.58 24.15
CA LEU A 780 -8.21 32.89 24.31
C LEU A 780 -7.97 33.79 23.11
N GLN A 781 -6.74 33.85 22.60
CA GLN A 781 -6.40 34.62 21.40
C GLN A 781 -7.20 34.13 20.19
N ALA A 782 -7.37 32.81 20.05
CA ALA A 782 -8.18 32.23 18.98
C ALA A 782 -9.67 32.58 19.12
N LEU A 783 -10.20 32.64 20.35
CA LEU A 783 -11.57 33.09 20.63
C LEU A 783 -11.75 34.56 20.26
N GLN A 784 -10.85 35.43 20.72
CA GLN A 784 -10.90 36.88 20.43
C GLN A 784 -10.81 37.14 18.92
N ASP A 785 -9.89 36.49 18.21
CA ASP A 785 -9.75 36.58 16.75
C ASP A 785 -11.02 36.14 16.01
N THR A 786 -11.70 35.10 16.52
CA THR A 786 -12.99 34.63 15.97
C THR A 786 -14.10 35.66 16.16
N VAL A 787 -14.23 36.20 17.38
CA VAL A 787 -15.27 37.18 17.73
C VAL A 787 -15.04 38.50 17.00
N GLN A 788 -13.81 39.01 16.96
CA GLN A 788 -13.46 40.23 16.22
C GLN A 788 -13.77 40.10 14.72
N ALA A 789 -13.39 38.98 14.10
CA ALA A 789 -13.68 38.74 12.69
C ALA A 789 -15.18 38.65 12.40
N ALA A 790 -15.96 38.07 13.31
CA ALA A 790 -17.42 37.97 13.18
C ALA A 790 -18.12 39.32 13.34
N SER A 791 -17.65 40.17 14.28
CA SER A 791 -18.21 41.50 14.51
C SER A 791 -17.90 42.50 13.39
N ALA A 792 -16.72 42.41 12.77
CA ALA A 792 -16.34 43.28 11.66
C ALA A 792 -17.24 43.09 10.42
N GLY A 793 -17.70 41.86 10.15
CA GLY A 793 -18.58 41.57 9.01
C GLY A 793 -20.03 42.08 9.16
N GLY A 794 -20.45 42.44 10.38
CA GLY A 794 -21.78 43.00 10.63
C GLY A 794 -21.91 44.48 10.23
N ARG A 795 -20.79 45.21 10.11
CA ARG A 795 -20.78 46.63 9.75
C ARG A 795 -20.82 46.88 8.23
N GLU A 796 -20.38 45.94 7.40
CA GLU A 796 -20.40 46.06 5.93
C GLU A 796 -21.76 45.68 5.29
N ALA A 797 -22.71 45.16 6.07
CA ALA A 797 -24.05 44.82 5.57
C ALA A 797 -25.01 46.04 5.53
N GLY A 798 -24.53 47.23 5.92
CA GLY A 798 -25.27 48.48 5.89
C GLY A 798 -24.34 49.64 5.52
N GLU A 799 -24.15 49.83 4.21
CA GLU A 799 -23.68 51.01 3.47
C GLU A 799 -22.66 50.62 2.39
N PRO A 800 -22.92 50.90 1.10
CA PRO A 800 -21.93 50.71 0.05
C PRO A 800 -20.90 51.86 0.15
N ALA A 801 -19.71 51.57 0.67
CA ALA A 801 -18.58 52.48 0.55
C ALA A 801 -17.96 52.36 -0.85
N GLU A 802 -17.87 53.51 -1.51
CA GLU A 802 -17.39 53.73 -2.88
C GLU A 802 -16.00 53.13 -3.15
N GLU A 803 -15.85 52.57 -4.34
CA GLU A 803 -14.56 52.20 -4.93
C GLU A 803 -13.72 53.46 -5.19
N GLU A 804 -12.64 53.69 -4.44
CA GLU A 804 -11.58 54.58 -4.92
C GLU A 804 -10.18 54.19 -4.42
N GLY A 805 -9.28 53.94 -5.39
CA GLY A 805 -7.82 53.81 -5.23
C GLY A 805 -7.34 52.47 -4.66
N ILE A 806 -6.46 51.69 -5.28
CA ILE A 806 -5.20 52.08 -5.92
C ILE A 806 -4.79 50.95 -6.87
N ARG A 807 -4.70 51.28 -8.16
CA ARG A 807 -3.77 50.64 -9.11
C ARG A 807 -2.36 51.13 -8.79
N ARG A 808 -1.38 50.22 -8.88
CA ARG A 808 0.08 50.38 -9.13
C ARG A 808 0.96 49.79 -8.01
N GLY A 809 1.83 48.85 -8.39
CA GLY A 809 2.87 48.24 -7.57
C GLY A 809 3.09 46.78 -7.92
#